data_AF-A0A836I291-F1
#
_entry.id   AF-A0A836I291-F1
#
_cell.length_a   1.000
_cell.length_b   1.000
_cell.length_c   1.000
_cell.angle_alpha   90.00
_cell.angle_beta   90.00
_cell.angle_gamma   90.00
#
_symmetry.space_group_name_H-M   'P 1'
#
loop_
_entity.id
_entity.type
_entity.pdbx_description
1 polymer ?
#
loop_
_entity_poly.entity_id
_entity_poly.type
_entity_poly.pdbx_seq_one_letter_code
_entity_poly.pdbx_strand_id
1 'polypeptide(L)'
;MNLDVVDATAEALPLELLNNTNKELTAQLTRFEQQLEERQSNVDDQRRRLQFMKEHLSNVRAEIVNTQSLSETKKRELQSEESMCRVMERECARLHERQTKLEQVSEDVGDRLTSVQDRIFQGNLKMEELKTTMDYNQEELEQWDEARRQKEEDELAIAHYSKIDEAKMKQLTQSIEKLETGVRKQRKQLEEEMVSTQHVQVELDRVANEYRKLHDDRGGMLDEWEQVVRTIAERDEAIRVAAEQYADGVAWIEKRRQLKKSLSNSLDEANEETEVINLTIKEREKTSQKLQEAVPALTQEVQSMQDEVDALREEASRAMRDKRAAILQLEETVTEINRRNKELTMTEKRRAAAAEQLREEERAANDLEKQALFVAQLLKDAQRTSDNVVKDVDQLKVAIFKANEALAKVRTAQKTRLSEISGAQAQGKNYNAKIKQLDGESFSQQGVLYNIEFSVQQMEKRVSRAKGERTEEERKELHSKIDLLQKTLDELEKQNRTLHSQVKRVREEMRQSSMAIERLEATKKRALEEVLEMDLHCTHSDREAKQLEKQREDLLIKVDTLELQLVRLRNALRAKDAELLTLEEKKRQLEADVAEREAEIEVHHRLLRAEAKLAEEERKRLVTELLERQKSLKAVKNREEVLVGRMDPAQARLSQVQLVIAAAKERENLQHRGDSLDARIRRMEKEMLKLEKTIAVIKASNSQFKHKFDKVSDKDEEVQTQKALKHKFKELKSMISRRTLEANDFEAASRNKQEELQALRFQKQRAEHTQQQMLQAYEAVTQDIMAVRETAVRYDHAIGKVKGNVDAAVARDIELVCARERLDNVMVQLLSLAREAGEEVFVVVQQMLAAHQLTVAGG
;
A
#
# COMPACT_ATOMS: atom_id res chain seq x y z
N MET A 1 25.28 124.67 -98.71
CA MET A 1 26.02 125.95 -98.88
C MET A 1 26.93 125.80 -100.09
N ASN A 2 27.26 126.89 -100.76
CA ASN A 2 28.24 127.04 -101.86
C ASN A 2 28.15 125.98 -102.97
N LEU A 3 27.39 126.30 -104.03
CA LEU A 3 27.35 125.55 -105.29
C LEU A 3 28.54 125.93 -106.20
N ASP A 4 29.76 125.73 -105.71
CA ASP A 4 31.00 125.83 -106.49
C ASP A 4 31.54 124.44 -106.84
N VAL A 5 30.67 123.59 -107.40
CA VAL A 5 31.11 122.35 -108.04
C VAL A 5 31.67 122.74 -109.41
N VAL A 6 32.98 122.97 -109.44
CA VAL A 6 33.74 123.26 -110.68
C VAL A 6 33.53 122.10 -111.65
N ASP A 7 32.82 122.36 -112.76
CA ASP A 7 32.45 121.35 -113.75
C ASP A 7 33.66 120.99 -114.63
N ALA A 8 34.58 120.19 -114.06
CA ALA A 8 35.85 119.79 -114.64
C ALA A 8 35.73 118.96 -115.94
N THR A 9 34.50 118.63 -116.38
CA THR A 9 34.26 117.99 -117.69
C THR A 9 33.81 118.97 -118.77
N ALA A 10 33.37 120.19 -118.41
CA ALA A 10 32.80 121.17 -119.34
C ALA A 10 33.83 121.86 -120.26
N GLU A 11 35.09 122.00 -119.84
CA GLU A 11 36.16 122.62 -120.65
C GLU A 11 36.67 121.71 -121.77
N ALA A 12 36.27 120.44 -121.79
CA ALA A 12 36.91 119.41 -122.59
C ALA A 12 36.37 119.27 -124.04
N LEU A 13 35.36 120.03 -124.45
CA LEU A 13 34.81 119.98 -125.83
C LEU A 13 35.17 121.26 -126.62
N PRO A 14 35.45 121.17 -127.93
CA PRO A 14 35.61 122.35 -128.78
C PRO A 14 34.36 123.24 -128.77
N LEU A 15 34.54 124.58 -128.79
CA LEU A 15 33.44 125.55 -128.69
C LEU A 15 32.33 125.33 -129.73
N GLU A 16 32.67 124.84 -130.93
CA GLU A 16 31.72 124.58 -132.02
C GLU A 16 30.75 123.39 -131.75
N LEU A 17 30.95 122.63 -130.67
CA LEU A 17 30.18 121.44 -130.31
C LEU A 17 29.45 121.55 -128.94
N LEU A 18 29.49 122.73 -128.31
CA LEU A 18 28.98 122.98 -126.95
C LEU A 18 27.45 123.20 -126.87
N ASN A 19 26.66 122.38 -127.56
CA ASN A 19 25.20 122.47 -127.52
C ASN A 19 24.62 122.10 -126.14
N ASN A 20 23.62 122.84 -125.67
CA ASN A 20 23.01 122.68 -124.33
C ASN A 20 22.60 121.24 -124.00
N THR A 21 22.04 120.51 -124.98
CA THR A 21 21.62 119.11 -124.87
C THR A 21 22.73 118.19 -124.36
N ASN A 22 23.98 118.47 -124.76
CA ASN A 22 25.12 117.61 -124.46
C ASN A 22 25.55 117.79 -122.99
N LYS A 23 25.51 119.02 -122.47
CA LYS A 23 25.77 119.29 -121.05
C LYS A 23 24.72 118.63 -120.15
N GLU A 24 23.45 118.73 -120.53
CA GLU A 24 22.34 118.17 -119.77
C GLU A 24 22.39 116.63 -119.72
N LEU A 25 22.79 115.97 -120.82
CA LEU A 25 23.03 114.52 -120.84
C LEU A 25 24.22 114.10 -119.97
N THR A 26 25.34 114.84 -119.98
CA THR A 26 26.48 114.56 -119.08
C THR A 26 26.09 114.70 -117.60
N ALA A 27 25.31 115.72 -117.25
CA ALA A 27 24.80 115.93 -115.89
C ALA A 27 23.73 114.89 -115.46
N GLN A 28 23.10 114.20 -116.40
CA GLN A 28 22.24 113.04 -116.11
C GLN A 28 23.06 111.78 -115.86
N LEU A 29 24.10 111.52 -116.65
CA LEU A 29 24.98 110.35 -116.48
C LEU A 29 25.63 110.33 -115.08
N THR A 30 26.26 111.43 -114.66
CA THR A 30 26.93 111.50 -113.34
C THR A 30 25.97 111.31 -112.17
N ARG A 31 24.72 111.77 -112.30
CA ARG A 31 23.65 111.50 -111.31
C ARG A 31 23.25 110.03 -111.26
N PHE A 32 23.17 109.36 -112.41
CA PHE A 32 22.87 107.93 -112.46
C PHE A 32 24.03 107.08 -111.92
N GLU A 33 25.27 107.47 -112.16
CA GLU A 33 26.47 106.82 -111.60
C GLU A 33 26.47 106.89 -110.07
N GLN A 34 26.26 108.07 -109.47
CA GLN A 34 26.13 108.25 -108.02
C GLN A 34 25.00 107.40 -107.42
N GLN A 35 23.81 107.39 -108.04
CA GLN A 35 22.69 106.56 -107.60
C GLN A 35 23.01 105.06 -107.70
N LEU A 36 23.82 104.64 -108.67
CA LEU A 36 24.19 103.25 -108.87
C LEU A 36 25.19 102.78 -107.80
N GLU A 37 26.15 103.62 -107.40
CA GLU A 37 27.05 103.36 -106.27
C GLU A 37 26.30 103.27 -104.93
N GLU A 38 25.40 104.21 -104.63
CA GLU A 38 24.56 104.16 -103.42
C GLU A 38 23.75 102.86 -103.35
N ARG A 39 23.17 102.42 -104.47
CA ARG A 39 22.38 101.19 -104.54
C ARG A 39 23.24 99.94 -104.39
N GLN A 40 24.46 99.91 -104.92
CA GLN A 40 25.39 98.81 -104.72
C GLN A 40 25.79 98.65 -103.23
N SER A 41 26.13 99.76 -102.56
CA SER A 41 26.48 99.77 -101.14
C SER A 41 25.35 99.18 -100.27
N ASN A 42 24.12 99.65 -100.50
CA ASN A 42 22.92 99.14 -99.81
C ASN A 42 22.67 97.63 -100.05
N VAL A 43 22.96 97.12 -101.26
CA VAL A 43 22.81 95.69 -101.58
C VAL A 43 23.85 94.83 -100.85
N ASP A 44 25.10 95.29 -100.73
CA ASP A 44 26.14 94.54 -100.04
C ASP A 44 25.96 94.53 -98.51
N ASP A 45 25.43 95.59 -97.91
CA ASP A 45 25.05 95.56 -96.49
C ASP A 45 23.83 94.66 -96.22
N GLN A 46 22.85 94.60 -97.13
CA GLN A 46 21.77 93.61 -97.05
C GLN A 46 22.30 92.17 -97.19
N ARG A 47 23.27 91.93 -98.08
CA ARG A 47 23.94 90.61 -98.22
C ARG A 47 24.68 90.21 -96.94
N ARG A 48 25.44 91.13 -96.33
CA ARG A 48 26.12 90.91 -95.02
C ARG A 48 25.11 90.55 -93.93
N ARG A 49 24.01 91.31 -93.80
CA ARG A 49 22.95 91.03 -92.82
C ARG A 49 22.29 89.67 -93.05
N LEU A 50 22.00 89.30 -94.30
CA LEU A 50 21.45 87.99 -94.66
C LEU A 50 22.42 86.84 -94.37
N GLN A 51 23.73 87.06 -94.49
CA GLN A 51 24.74 86.07 -94.09
C GLN A 51 24.73 85.84 -92.58
N PHE A 52 24.85 86.90 -91.76
CA PHE A 52 24.78 86.78 -90.30
C PHE A 52 23.48 86.13 -89.80
N MET A 53 22.33 86.44 -90.43
CA MET A 53 21.06 85.80 -90.08
C MET A 53 21.02 84.30 -90.45
N LYS A 54 21.68 83.87 -91.52
CA LYS A 54 21.83 82.44 -91.86
C LYS A 54 22.74 81.71 -90.88
N GLU A 55 23.86 82.32 -90.50
CA GLU A 55 24.81 81.77 -89.52
C GLU A 55 24.14 81.64 -88.14
N HIS A 56 23.46 82.68 -87.66
CA HIS A 56 22.68 82.61 -86.41
C HIS A 56 21.57 81.55 -86.46
N LEU A 57 20.84 81.43 -87.59
CA LEU A 57 19.80 80.40 -87.76
C LEU A 57 20.39 78.98 -87.83
N SER A 58 21.63 78.82 -88.31
CA SER A 58 22.37 77.56 -88.23
C SER A 58 22.71 77.21 -86.78
N ASN A 59 23.19 78.18 -86.00
CA ASN A 59 23.52 77.97 -84.59
C ASN A 59 22.28 77.65 -83.74
N VAL A 60 21.16 78.37 -83.95
CA VAL A 60 19.89 78.06 -83.27
C VAL A 60 19.39 76.65 -83.62
N ARG A 61 19.58 76.18 -84.86
CA ARG A 61 19.26 74.78 -85.22
C ARG A 61 20.17 73.77 -84.53
N ALA A 62 21.46 74.06 -84.37
CA ALA A 62 22.37 73.22 -83.61
C ALA A 62 21.94 73.13 -82.13
N GLU A 63 21.57 74.25 -81.50
CA GLU A 63 21.09 74.23 -80.11
C GLU A 63 19.76 73.50 -79.92
N ILE A 64 18.86 73.54 -80.91
CA ILE A 64 17.63 72.71 -80.91
C ILE A 64 17.99 71.22 -80.96
N VAL A 65 18.96 70.81 -81.78
CA VAL A 65 19.42 69.41 -81.84
C VAL A 65 20.15 68.99 -80.55
N ASN A 66 20.98 69.87 -79.97
CA ASN A 66 21.65 69.65 -78.68
C ASN A 66 20.64 69.45 -77.54
N THR A 67 19.65 70.35 -77.44
CA THR A 67 18.62 70.28 -76.39
C THR A 67 17.66 69.10 -76.59
N GLN A 68 17.36 68.71 -77.84
CA GLN A 68 16.63 67.49 -78.14
C GLN A 68 17.42 66.24 -77.70
N SER A 69 18.71 66.13 -78.03
CA SER A 69 19.52 64.98 -77.64
C SER A 69 19.66 64.84 -76.12
N LEU A 70 19.82 65.97 -75.39
CA LEU A 70 19.82 66.01 -73.93
C LEU A 70 18.47 65.60 -73.31
N SER A 71 17.35 65.99 -73.94
CA SER A 71 16.01 65.55 -73.54
C SER A 71 15.85 64.03 -73.75
N GLU A 72 16.37 63.48 -74.85
CA GLU A 72 16.37 62.04 -75.07
C GLU A 72 17.27 61.27 -74.10
N THR A 73 18.47 61.76 -73.74
CA THR A 73 19.29 61.08 -72.72
C THR A 73 18.59 61.10 -71.37
N LYS A 74 18.02 62.24 -70.95
CA LYS A 74 17.24 62.30 -69.71
C LYS A 74 16.01 61.39 -69.73
N LYS A 75 15.36 61.20 -70.89
CA LYS A 75 14.27 60.22 -71.04
C LYS A 75 14.76 58.78 -70.91
N ARG A 76 15.94 58.44 -71.44
CA ARG A 76 16.58 57.11 -71.28
C ARG A 76 17.02 56.87 -69.83
N GLU A 77 17.55 57.88 -69.16
CA GLU A 77 17.91 57.85 -67.74
C GLU A 77 16.68 57.54 -66.88
N LEU A 78 15.59 58.31 -67.02
CA LEU A 78 14.31 58.06 -66.32
C LEU A 78 13.76 56.65 -66.58
N GLN A 79 13.85 56.14 -67.82
CA GLN A 79 13.43 54.77 -68.14
C GLN A 79 14.31 53.71 -67.46
N SER A 80 15.60 54.00 -67.25
CA SER A 80 16.50 53.11 -66.49
C SER A 80 16.23 53.16 -64.98
N GLU A 81 15.88 54.33 -64.43
CA GLU A 81 15.45 54.50 -63.04
C GLU A 81 14.12 53.80 -62.78
N GLU A 82 13.10 53.97 -63.65
CA GLU A 82 11.84 53.19 -63.59
C GLU A 82 12.09 51.68 -63.62
N SER A 83 13.00 51.22 -64.47
CA SER A 83 13.36 49.80 -64.57
C SER A 83 14.01 49.29 -63.28
N MET A 84 14.93 50.07 -62.70
CA MET A 84 15.59 49.75 -61.44
C MET A 84 14.60 49.75 -60.26
N CYS A 85 13.71 50.74 -60.17
CA CYS A 85 12.62 50.75 -59.18
C CYS A 85 11.73 49.52 -59.30
N ARG A 86 11.30 49.14 -60.51
CA ARG A 86 10.53 47.90 -60.76
C ARG A 86 11.30 46.62 -60.44
N VAL A 87 12.62 46.64 -60.36
CA VAL A 87 13.42 45.50 -59.87
C VAL A 87 13.47 45.51 -58.34
N MET A 88 13.69 46.67 -57.72
CA MET A 88 13.67 46.82 -56.26
C MET A 88 12.29 46.48 -55.66
N GLU A 89 11.19 46.89 -56.29
CA GLU A 89 9.82 46.50 -55.90
C GLU A 89 9.63 44.98 -55.91
N ARG A 90 10.13 44.29 -56.94
CA ARG A 90 10.08 42.82 -57.05
C ARG A 90 10.97 42.14 -56.01
N GLU A 91 12.12 42.72 -55.70
CA GLU A 91 13.01 42.22 -54.65
C GLU A 91 12.40 42.43 -53.25
N CYS A 92 11.81 43.58 -52.96
CA CYS A 92 11.05 43.82 -51.74
C CYS A 92 9.87 42.84 -51.60
N ALA A 93 9.11 42.60 -52.67
CA ALA A 93 8.03 41.61 -52.68
C ALA A 93 8.56 40.17 -52.42
N ARG A 94 9.68 39.79 -53.06
CA ARG A 94 10.35 38.50 -52.85
C ARG A 94 10.89 38.32 -51.43
N LEU A 95 11.43 39.39 -50.84
CA LEU A 95 11.89 39.40 -49.46
C LEU A 95 10.73 39.32 -48.48
N HIS A 96 9.61 40.00 -48.74
CA HIS A 96 8.40 39.91 -47.92
C HIS A 96 7.73 38.53 -48.01
N GLU A 97 7.65 37.92 -49.21
CA GLU A 97 7.20 36.52 -49.38
C GLU A 97 8.13 35.52 -48.68
N ARG A 98 9.42 35.83 -48.57
CA ARG A 98 10.38 35.03 -47.80
C ARG A 98 10.24 35.26 -46.29
N GLN A 99 9.93 36.48 -45.86
CA GLN A 99 9.64 36.82 -44.47
C GLN A 99 8.40 36.07 -43.97
N THR A 100 7.27 36.15 -44.69
CA THR A 100 6.04 35.46 -44.26
C THR A 100 6.18 33.94 -44.22
N LYS A 101 6.98 33.35 -45.11
CA LYS A 101 7.36 31.92 -45.02
C LYS A 101 8.24 31.59 -43.82
N LEU A 102 9.11 32.49 -43.39
CA LEU A 102 9.93 32.32 -42.18
C LEU A 102 9.11 32.53 -40.91
N GLU A 103 8.15 33.46 -40.92
CA GLU A 103 7.17 33.67 -39.84
C GLU A 103 6.30 32.43 -39.67
N GLN A 104 5.72 31.90 -40.76
CA GLN A 104 4.99 30.63 -40.75
C GLN A 104 5.84 29.47 -40.20
N VAL A 105 7.09 29.32 -40.64
CA VAL A 105 8.00 28.29 -40.10
C VAL A 105 8.34 28.52 -38.62
N SER A 106 8.34 29.77 -38.14
CA SER A 106 8.52 30.10 -36.72
C SER A 106 7.29 29.75 -35.88
N GLU A 107 6.08 29.96 -36.41
CA GLU A 107 4.82 29.53 -35.80
C GLU A 107 4.77 27.98 -35.74
N ASP A 108 5.08 27.31 -36.86
CA ASP A 108 5.18 25.85 -36.98
C ASP A 108 6.17 25.24 -35.96
N VAL A 109 7.28 25.94 -35.68
CA VAL A 109 8.27 25.55 -34.66
C VAL A 109 7.77 25.87 -33.24
N GLY A 110 7.01 26.94 -33.05
CA GLY A 110 6.34 27.28 -31.78
C GLY A 110 5.30 26.23 -31.37
N ASP A 111 4.45 25.80 -32.30
CA ASP A 111 3.46 24.74 -32.08
C ASP A 111 4.13 23.39 -31.77
N ARG A 112 5.20 23.05 -32.50
CA ARG A 112 6.00 21.85 -32.22
C ARG A 112 6.69 21.92 -30.85
N LEU A 113 7.21 23.08 -30.45
CA LEU A 113 7.81 23.29 -29.14
C LEU A 113 6.77 23.14 -28.03
N THR A 114 5.60 23.77 -28.19
CA THR A 114 4.47 23.65 -27.25
C THR A 114 4.02 22.19 -27.13
N SER A 115 3.83 21.48 -28.25
CA SER A 115 3.47 20.05 -28.24
C SER A 115 4.55 19.15 -27.63
N VAL A 116 5.82 19.55 -27.65
CA VAL A 116 6.91 18.85 -26.94
C VAL A 116 6.89 19.20 -25.44
N GLN A 117 6.63 20.45 -25.07
CA GLN A 117 6.46 20.88 -23.68
C GLN A 117 5.26 20.19 -23.02
N ASP A 118 4.11 20.08 -23.70
CA ASP A 118 2.94 19.33 -23.24
C ASP A 118 3.25 17.85 -23.01
N ARG A 119 4.01 17.22 -23.92
CA ARG A 119 4.44 15.82 -23.77
C ARG A 119 5.44 15.64 -22.62
N ILE A 120 6.33 16.59 -22.40
CA ILE A 120 7.25 16.59 -21.25
C ILE A 120 6.46 16.79 -19.95
N PHE A 121 5.47 17.69 -19.92
CA PHE A 121 4.62 17.92 -18.76
C PHE A 121 3.78 16.68 -18.44
N GLN A 122 3.10 16.08 -19.41
CA GLN A 122 2.36 14.82 -19.24
C GLN A 122 3.29 13.64 -18.87
N GLY A 123 4.52 13.63 -19.39
CA GLY A 123 5.55 12.64 -19.03
C GLY A 123 6.04 12.79 -17.60
N ASN A 124 6.21 14.02 -17.12
CA ASN A 124 6.57 14.33 -15.75
C ASN A 124 5.43 14.02 -14.78
N LEU A 125 4.18 14.38 -15.14
CA LEU A 125 2.99 14.03 -14.35
C LEU A 125 2.88 12.51 -14.18
N LYS A 126 3.04 11.75 -15.27
CA LYS A 126 3.12 10.27 -15.23
C LYS A 126 4.32 9.74 -14.44
N MET A 127 5.43 10.48 -14.39
CA MET A 127 6.57 10.12 -13.55
C MET A 127 6.29 10.38 -12.06
N GLU A 128 5.46 11.37 -11.72
CA GLU A 128 5.00 11.62 -10.35
C GLU A 128 3.91 10.61 -9.93
N GLU A 129 2.99 10.24 -10.83
CA GLU A 129 2.07 9.10 -10.67
C GLU A 129 2.86 7.77 -10.45
N LEU A 130 3.90 7.53 -11.24
CA LEU A 130 4.76 6.34 -11.09
C LEU A 130 5.64 6.38 -9.84
N LYS A 131 6.08 7.55 -9.37
CA LYS A 131 6.77 7.69 -8.08
C LYS A 131 5.83 7.42 -6.92
N THR A 132 4.72 8.15 -6.83
CA THR A 132 3.72 7.96 -5.75
C THR A 132 3.16 6.54 -5.69
N THR A 133 3.01 5.85 -6.83
CA THR A 133 2.68 4.41 -6.81
C THR A 133 3.87 3.51 -6.48
N MET A 134 5.11 3.86 -6.83
CA MET A 134 6.30 3.15 -6.34
C MET A 134 6.47 3.29 -4.82
N ASP A 135 6.32 4.51 -4.30
CA ASP A 135 6.40 4.83 -2.87
C ASP A 135 5.31 4.07 -2.10
N TYR A 136 4.07 4.06 -2.60
CA TYR A 136 2.97 3.25 -2.03
C TYR A 136 3.26 1.73 -2.09
N ASN A 137 3.74 1.22 -3.22
CA ASN A 137 4.12 -0.20 -3.34
C ASN A 137 5.29 -0.56 -2.41
N GLN A 138 6.18 0.38 -2.09
CA GLN A 138 7.24 0.19 -1.11
C GLN A 138 6.69 0.22 0.32
N GLU A 139 5.78 1.14 0.66
CA GLU A 139 5.08 1.15 1.95
C GLU A 139 4.26 -0.15 2.16
N GLU A 140 3.60 -0.69 1.12
CA GLU A 140 2.96 -2.01 1.19
C GLU A 140 4.00 -3.12 1.39
N LEU A 141 5.12 -3.13 0.66
CA LEU A 141 6.16 -4.15 0.78
C LEU A 141 6.78 -4.16 2.18
N GLU A 142 7.09 -2.99 2.74
CA GLU A 142 7.62 -2.85 4.10
C GLU A 142 6.59 -3.31 5.16
N GLN A 143 5.30 -3.04 4.95
CA GLN A 143 4.23 -3.60 5.79
C GLN A 143 4.12 -5.13 5.68
N TRP A 144 4.26 -5.70 4.48
CA TRP A 144 4.24 -7.15 4.26
C TRP A 144 5.46 -7.85 4.86
N ASP A 145 6.67 -7.30 4.73
CA ASP A 145 7.88 -7.86 5.34
C ASP A 145 7.85 -7.74 6.87
N GLU A 146 7.34 -6.65 7.44
CA GLU A 146 7.19 -6.50 8.90
C GLU A 146 6.07 -7.42 9.45
N ALA A 147 4.94 -7.55 8.75
CA ALA A 147 3.88 -8.51 9.12
C ALA A 147 4.37 -9.97 8.99
N ARG A 148 5.17 -10.27 7.97
CA ARG A 148 5.85 -11.55 7.80
C ARG A 148 6.83 -11.81 8.94
N ARG A 149 7.67 -10.84 9.29
CA ARG A 149 8.61 -10.94 10.41
C ARG A 149 7.90 -11.25 11.72
N GLN A 150 6.81 -10.54 12.01
CA GLN A 150 5.95 -10.82 13.17
C GLN A 150 5.34 -12.21 13.12
N LYS A 151 5.04 -12.76 11.93
CA LYS A 151 4.58 -14.16 11.78
C LYS A 151 5.70 -15.18 11.97
N GLU A 152 6.92 -14.91 11.51
CA GLU A 152 8.09 -15.75 11.77
C GLU A 152 8.47 -15.74 13.26
N GLU A 153 8.35 -14.58 13.95
CA GLU A 153 8.53 -14.46 15.40
C GLU A 153 7.40 -15.15 16.21
N ASP A 154 6.13 -15.01 15.80
CA ASP A 154 5.00 -15.79 16.35
C ASP A 154 5.23 -17.31 16.20
N GLU A 155 5.64 -17.77 15.02
CA GLU A 155 5.85 -19.20 14.73
C GLU A 155 7.02 -19.77 15.54
N LEU A 156 8.11 -18.99 15.71
CA LEU A 156 9.21 -19.34 16.62
C LEU A 156 8.74 -19.42 18.08
N ALA A 157 7.87 -18.51 18.53
CA ALA A 157 7.29 -18.56 19.87
C ALA A 157 6.37 -19.77 20.06
N ILE A 158 5.50 -20.07 19.09
CA ILE A 158 4.64 -21.26 19.08
C ILE A 158 5.48 -22.55 19.09
N ALA A 159 6.54 -22.63 18.28
CA ALA A 159 7.45 -23.76 18.26
C ALA A 159 8.24 -23.93 19.58
N HIS A 160 8.53 -22.82 20.28
CA HIS A 160 9.13 -22.84 21.61
C HIS A 160 8.15 -23.33 22.69
N TYR A 161 6.92 -22.82 22.71
CA TYR A 161 5.87 -23.31 23.62
C TYR A 161 5.53 -24.79 23.35
N SER A 162 5.40 -25.19 22.08
CA SER A 162 5.19 -26.59 21.69
C SER A 162 6.28 -27.53 22.22
N LYS A 163 7.55 -27.12 22.20
CA LYS A 163 8.66 -27.89 22.81
C LYS A 163 8.57 -27.97 24.34
N ILE A 164 8.11 -26.91 25.00
CA ILE A 164 7.86 -26.90 26.45
C ILE A 164 6.68 -27.83 26.79
N ASP A 165 5.60 -27.78 26.03
CA ASP A 165 4.42 -28.63 26.23
C ASP A 165 4.70 -30.10 25.90
N GLU A 166 5.51 -30.40 24.87
CA GLU A 166 6.04 -31.74 24.64
C GLU A 166 6.84 -32.25 25.85
N ALA A 167 7.73 -31.42 26.41
CA ALA A 167 8.51 -31.79 27.59
C ALA A 167 7.61 -31.98 28.82
N LYS A 168 6.57 -31.15 28.98
CA LYS A 168 5.57 -31.23 30.03
C LYS A 168 4.73 -32.51 29.90
N MET A 169 4.27 -32.84 28.70
CA MET A 169 3.57 -34.07 28.37
C MET A 169 4.44 -35.28 28.66
N LYS A 170 5.71 -35.31 28.22
CA LYS A 170 6.66 -36.39 28.52
C LYS A 170 6.87 -36.57 30.04
N GLN A 171 6.96 -35.48 30.81
CA GLN A 171 7.00 -35.53 32.29
C GLN A 171 5.70 -36.09 32.89
N LEU A 172 4.54 -35.66 32.39
CA LEU A 172 3.23 -36.11 32.86
C LEU A 172 3.01 -37.60 32.53
N THR A 173 3.32 -38.07 31.32
CA THR A 173 3.28 -39.50 30.95
C THR A 173 4.17 -40.33 31.86
N GLN A 174 5.42 -39.92 32.10
CA GLN A 174 6.30 -40.60 33.06
C GLN A 174 5.75 -40.59 34.51
N SER A 175 4.99 -39.57 34.90
CA SER A 175 4.32 -39.53 36.21
C SER A 175 3.13 -40.50 36.26
N ILE A 176 2.37 -40.62 35.17
CA ILE A 176 1.26 -41.57 35.02
C ILE A 176 1.81 -43.00 35.05
N GLU A 177 2.88 -43.31 34.31
CA GLU A 177 3.53 -44.64 34.36
C GLU A 177 4.02 -45.01 35.76
N LYS A 178 4.56 -44.04 36.52
CA LYS A 178 4.97 -44.24 37.93
C LYS A 178 3.77 -44.47 38.85
N LEU A 179 2.68 -43.75 38.64
CA LEU A 179 1.44 -43.95 39.40
C LEU A 179 0.76 -45.28 39.05
N GLU A 180 0.69 -45.64 37.76
CA GLU A 180 0.18 -46.93 37.30
C GLU A 180 1.00 -48.10 37.84
N THR A 181 2.34 -48.04 37.79
CA THR A 181 3.18 -49.09 38.37
C THR A 181 3.07 -49.14 39.90
N GLY A 182 2.79 -48.01 40.55
CA GLY A 182 2.37 -47.96 41.97
C GLY A 182 1.04 -48.68 42.22
N VAL A 183 0.00 -48.36 41.45
CA VAL A 183 -1.33 -49.00 41.55
C VAL A 183 -1.27 -50.50 41.24
N ARG A 184 -0.49 -50.91 40.23
CA ARG A 184 -0.27 -52.34 39.90
C ARG A 184 0.42 -53.08 41.07
N LYS A 185 1.40 -52.45 41.74
CA LYS A 185 2.02 -53.01 42.96
C LYS A 185 1.02 -53.11 44.11
N GLN A 186 0.25 -52.05 44.38
CA GLN A 186 -0.76 -52.06 45.45
C GLN A 186 -1.88 -53.06 45.20
N ARG A 187 -2.31 -53.25 43.95
CA ARG A 187 -3.26 -54.32 43.58
C ARG A 187 -2.68 -55.70 43.84
N LYS A 188 -1.43 -55.96 43.42
CA LYS A 188 -0.76 -57.24 43.69
C LYS A 188 -0.62 -57.51 45.19
N GLN A 189 -0.27 -56.51 45.99
CA GLN A 189 -0.23 -56.62 47.45
C GLN A 189 -1.61 -56.88 48.05
N LEU A 190 -2.67 -56.23 47.55
CA LEU A 190 -4.04 -56.48 47.97
C LEU A 190 -4.52 -57.89 47.59
N GLU A 191 -4.13 -58.40 46.42
CA GLU A 191 -4.40 -59.77 45.98
C GLU A 191 -3.64 -60.79 46.85
N GLU A 192 -2.38 -60.52 47.20
CA GLU A 192 -1.57 -61.34 48.11
C GLU A 192 -2.16 -61.40 49.52
N GLU A 193 -2.57 -60.26 50.09
CA GLU A 193 -3.24 -60.20 51.40
C GLU A 193 -4.67 -60.79 51.35
N MET A 194 -5.39 -60.67 50.23
CA MET A 194 -6.69 -61.34 50.04
C MET A 194 -6.54 -62.86 49.99
N VAL A 195 -5.53 -63.39 49.29
CA VAL A 195 -5.24 -64.84 49.28
C VAL A 195 -4.76 -65.32 50.65
N SER A 196 -3.94 -64.52 51.36
CA SER A 196 -3.51 -64.79 52.73
C SER A 196 -4.70 -64.89 53.70
N THR A 197 -5.59 -63.90 53.68
CA THR A 197 -6.80 -63.88 54.53
C THR A 197 -7.81 -64.95 54.15
N GLN A 198 -7.98 -65.29 52.86
CA GLN A 198 -8.77 -66.43 52.42
C GLN A 198 -8.18 -67.76 52.89
N HIS A 199 -6.84 -67.92 52.88
CA HIS A 199 -6.18 -69.12 53.38
C HIS A 199 -6.41 -69.28 54.89
N VAL A 200 -6.21 -68.21 55.69
CA VAL A 200 -6.50 -68.19 57.13
C VAL A 200 -7.98 -68.45 57.41
N GLN A 201 -8.90 -67.93 56.58
CA GLN A 201 -10.33 -68.24 56.71
C GLN A 201 -10.62 -69.71 56.47
N VAL A 202 -10.02 -70.34 55.44
CA VAL A 202 -10.16 -71.78 55.18
C VAL A 202 -9.56 -72.62 56.32
N GLU A 203 -8.46 -72.18 56.95
CA GLU A 203 -7.94 -72.82 58.16
C GLU A 203 -8.87 -72.67 59.36
N LEU A 204 -9.46 -71.48 59.57
CA LEU A 204 -10.46 -71.25 60.62
C LEU A 204 -11.74 -72.07 60.41
N ASP A 205 -12.26 -72.14 59.18
CA ASP A 205 -13.41 -72.98 58.84
C ASP A 205 -13.09 -74.47 59.02
N ARG A 206 -11.87 -74.90 58.66
CA ARG A 206 -11.39 -76.26 58.93
C ARG A 206 -11.34 -76.55 60.44
N VAL A 207 -10.71 -75.68 61.23
CA VAL A 207 -10.63 -75.82 62.69
C VAL A 207 -12.04 -75.80 63.30
N ALA A 208 -12.96 -74.96 62.82
CA ALA A 208 -14.35 -74.93 63.28
C ALA A 208 -15.15 -76.20 62.89
N ASN A 209 -14.83 -76.85 61.77
CA ASN A 209 -15.38 -78.16 61.41
C ASN A 209 -14.77 -79.29 62.27
N GLU A 210 -13.47 -79.25 62.55
CA GLU A 210 -12.80 -80.20 63.45
C GLU A 210 -13.30 -80.03 64.91
N TYR A 211 -13.54 -78.80 65.36
CA TYR A 211 -14.11 -78.48 66.68
C TYR A 211 -15.57 -78.93 66.80
N ARG A 212 -16.37 -78.82 65.72
CA ARG A 212 -17.72 -79.40 65.67
C ARG A 212 -17.69 -80.92 65.79
N LYS A 213 -16.83 -81.61 65.03
CA LYS A 213 -16.63 -83.07 65.18
C LYS A 213 -16.24 -83.46 66.61
N LEU A 214 -15.28 -82.78 67.23
CA LEU A 214 -14.89 -83.06 68.61
C LEU A 214 -16.03 -82.79 69.63
N HIS A 215 -16.97 -81.89 69.31
CA HIS A 215 -18.18 -81.68 70.09
C HIS A 215 -19.23 -82.78 69.85
N ASP A 216 -19.39 -83.24 68.62
CA ASP A 216 -20.29 -84.35 68.26
C ASP A 216 -19.79 -85.68 68.84
N ASP A 217 -18.48 -85.97 68.73
CA ASP A 217 -17.79 -87.11 69.33
C ASP A 217 -17.92 -87.10 70.87
N ARG A 218 -17.75 -85.92 71.49
CA ARG A 218 -17.99 -85.72 72.93
C ARG A 218 -19.47 -85.90 73.30
N GLY A 219 -20.39 -85.51 72.43
CA GLY A 219 -21.82 -85.77 72.56
C GLY A 219 -22.10 -87.28 72.61
N GLY A 220 -21.60 -88.02 71.62
CA GLY A 220 -21.68 -89.48 71.57
C GLY A 220 -21.08 -90.15 72.82
N MET A 221 -19.90 -89.71 73.29
CA MET A 221 -19.31 -90.23 74.53
C MET A 221 -20.16 -89.90 75.79
N LEU A 222 -20.88 -88.78 75.81
CA LEU A 222 -21.80 -88.44 76.89
C LEU A 222 -23.10 -89.25 76.81
N ASP A 223 -23.62 -89.49 75.61
CA ASP A 223 -24.78 -90.37 75.39
C ASP A 223 -24.44 -91.83 75.75
N GLU A 224 -23.26 -92.34 75.37
CA GLU A 224 -22.75 -93.64 75.80
C GLU A 224 -22.57 -93.72 77.33
N TRP A 225 -22.06 -92.66 77.95
CA TRP A 225 -21.91 -92.59 79.41
C TRP A 225 -23.26 -92.54 80.13
N GLU A 226 -24.22 -91.76 79.63
CA GLU A 226 -25.60 -91.76 80.14
C GLU A 226 -26.26 -93.14 79.94
N GLN A 227 -26.05 -93.80 78.80
CA GLN A 227 -26.54 -95.15 78.55
C GLN A 227 -25.97 -96.14 79.59
N VAL A 228 -24.67 -96.07 79.88
CA VAL A 228 -24.04 -96.87 80.94
C VAL A 228 -24.65 -96.55 82.31
N VAL A 229 -24.79 -95.26 82.69
CA VAL A 229 -25.39 -94.85 83.97
C VAL A 229 -26.84 -95.32 84.10
N ARG A 230 -27.64 -95.27 83.02
CA ARG A 230 -29.00 -95.83 82.99
C ARG A 230 -28.99 -97.35 83.21
N THR A 231 -28.11 -98.10 82.53
CA THR A 231 -28.02 -99.56 82.75
C THR A 231 -27.49 -99.95 84.14
N ILE A 232 -26.75 -99.07 84.82
CA ILE A 232 -26.38 -99.24 86.23
C ILE A 232 -27.62 -99.03 87.11
N ALA A 233 -28.36 -97.94 86.92
CA ALA A 233 -29.59 -97.66 87.67
C ALA A 233 -30.67 -98.74 87.48
N GLU A 234 -30.84 -99.26 86.26
CA GLU A 234 -31.74 -100.40 85.97
C GLU A 234 -31.29 -101.69 86.69
N ARG A 235 -29.98 -101.92 86.84
CA ARG A 235 -29.45 -103.06 87.60
C ARG A 235 -29.58 -102.88 89.10
N ASP A 236 -29.35 -101.68 89.63
CA ASP A 236 -29.56 -101.37 91.04
C ASP A 236 -31.03 -101.51 91.43
N GLU A 237 -31.97 -101.08 90.58
CA GLU A 237 -33.40 -101.30 90.78
C GLU A 237 -33.77 -102.79 90.67
N ALA A 238 -33.20 -103.53 89.72
CA ALA A 238 -33.40 -104.99 89.64
C ALA A 238 -32.85 -105.73 90.88
N ILE A 239 -31.72 -105.27 91.44
CA ILE A 239 -31.17 -105.77 92.71
C ILE A 239 -32.10 -105.41 93.88
N ARG A 240 -32.68 -104.20 93.89
CA ARG A 240 -33.65 -103.74 94.90
C ARG A 240 -34.90 -104.62 94.90
N VAL A 241 -35.49 -104.87 93.73
CA VAL A 241 -36.64 -105.77 93.55
C VAL A 241 -36.31 -107.22 93.92
N ALA A 242 -35.11 -107.71 93.57
CA ALA A 242 -34.67 -109.05 93.98
C ALA A 242 -34.48 -109.17 95.51
N ALA A 243 -34.03 -108.10 96.18
CA ALA A 243 -33.92 -108.04 97.64
C ALA A 243 -35.30 -108.00 98.33
N GLU A 244 -36.27 -107.27 97.78
CA GLU A 244 -37.66 -107.28 98.24
C GLU A 244 -38.29 -108.68 98.14
N GLN A 245 -38.11 -109.36 97.00
CA GLN A 245 -38.57 -110.74 96.82
C GLN A 245 -37.90 -111.73 97.78
N TYR A 246 -36.61 -111.54 98.10
CA TYR A 246 -35.91 -112.31 99.13
C TYR A 246 -36.49 -112.07 100.53
N ALA A 247 -36.83 -110.83 100.88
CA ALA A 247 -37.43 -110.49 102.16
C ALA A 247 -38.83 -111.12 102.34
N ASP A 248 -39.67 -111.08 101.30
CA ASP A 248 -40.98 -111.76 101.28
C ASP A 248 -40.82 -113.29 101.41
N GLY A 249 -39.82 -113.87 100.74
CA GLY A 249 -39.48 -115.30 100.87
C GLY A 249 -39.10 -115.69 102.31
N VAL A 250 -38.32 -114.87 103.00
CA VAL A 250 -37.99 -115.07 104.42
C VAL A 250 -39.24 -114.95 105.30
N ALA A 251 -40.07 -113.92 105.10
CA ALA A 251 -41.30 -113.72 105.87
C ALA A 251 -42.31 -114.88 105.70
N TRP A 252 -42.36 -115.50 104.52
CA TRP A 252 -43.16 -116.70 104.26
C TRP A 252 -42.63 -117.93 105.01
N ILE A 253 -41.31 -118.13 105.07
CA ILE A 253 -40.68 -119.21 105.85
C ILE A 253 -40.98 -119.03 107.34
N GLU A 254 -40.92 -117.81 107.86
CA GLU A 254 -41.18 -117.52 109.28
C GLU A 254 -42.62 -117.85 109.69
N LYS A 255 -43.62 -117.45 108.89
CA LYS A 255 -45.03 -117.84 109.08
C LYS A 255 -45.21 -119.37 109.07
N ARG A 256 -44.51 -120.07 108.16
CA ARG A 256 -44.61 -121.53 108.03
C ARG A 256 -43.91 -122.29 109.16
N ARG A 257 -42.87 -121.71 109.79
CA ARG A 257 -42.27 -122.20 111.05
C ARG A 257 -43.24 -122.05 112.23
N GLN A 258 -43.92 -120.90 112.36
CA GLN A 258 -44.89 -120.66 113.43
C GLN A 258 -46.02 -121.70 113.41
N LEU A 259 -46.59 -121.97 112.22
CA LEU A 259 -47.63 -122.99 112.06
C LEU A 259 -47.15 -124.42 112.37
N LYS A 260 -45.89 -124.76 112.05
CA LYS A 260 -45.31 -126.06 112.44
C LYS A 260 -45.14 -126.16 113.97
N LYS A 261 -44.82 -125.05 114.64
CA LYS A 261 -44.65 -125.04 116.10
C LYS A 261 -45.98 -125.28 116.82
N SER A 262 -47.07 -124.65 116.39
CA SER A 262 -48.40 -124.89 116.98
C SER A 262 -48.90 -126.32 116.79
N LEU A 263 -48.61 -126.98 115.66
CA LEU A 263 -48.94 -128.40 115.49
C LEU A 263 -48.07 -129.37 116.32
N SER A 264 -46.89 -128.95 116.80
CA SER A 264 -46.11 -129.77 117.73
C SER A 264 -46.77 -129.80 119.10
N ASN A 265 -47.06 -128.63 119.67
CA ASN A 265 -47.63 -128.48 121.00
C ASN A 265 -48.89 -129.35 121.19
N SER A 266 -49.83 -129.32 120.23
CA SER A 266 -51.06 -130.12 120.31
C SER A 266 -50.89 -131.63 120.04
N LEU A 267 -49.70 -132.07 119.61
CA LEU A 267 -49.31 -133.48 119.59
C LEU A 267 -48.67 -133.88 120.93
N ASP A 268 -47.87 -133.00 121.51
CA ASP A 268 -47.20 -133.20 122.79
C ASP A 268 -48.23 -133.30 123.93
N GLU A 269 -49.22 -132.39 123.97
CA GLU A 269 -50.36 -132.39 124.92
C GLU A 269 -51.14 -133.73 124.90
N ALA A 270 -51.37 -134.32 123.72
CA ALA A 270 -52.09 -135.59 123.58
C ALA A 270 -51.28 -136.83 124.02
N ASN A 271 -49.94 -136.74 123.98
CA ASN A 271 -49.07 -137.81 124.49
C ASN A 271 -49.03 -137.80 126.03
N GLU A 272 -49.00 -136.62 126.65
CA GLU A 272 -49.00 -136.49 128.13
C GLU A 272 -50.26 -137.11 128.76
N GLU A 273 -51.45 -136.86 128.20
CA GLU A 273 -52.71 -137.52 128.66
C GLU A 273 -52.63 -139.06 128.54
N THR A 274 -51.92 -139.57 127.54
CA THR A 274 -51.79 -141.01 127.28
C THR A 274 -50.82 -141.69 128.25
N GLU A 275 -49.76 -141.02 128.72
CA GLU A 275 -48.85 -141.57 129.74
C GLU A 275 -49.50 -141.68 131.12
N VAL A 276 -50.29 -140.68 131.53
CA VAL A 276 -50.97 -140.64 132.84
C VAL A 276 -51.89 -141.86 133.03
N ILE A 277 -52.65 -142.23 131.99
CA ILE A 277 -53.53 -143.42 132.02
C ILE A 277 -52.70 -144.71 132.21
N ASN A 278 -51.53 -144.80 131.58
CA ASN A 278 -50.67 -145.99 131.63
C ASN A 278 -49.93 -146.18 132.96
N LEU A 279 -49.71 -145.13 133.75
CA LEU A 279 -49.08 -145.22 135.07
C LEU A 279 -50.05 -145.79 136.12
N THR A 280 -51.29 -145.29 136.16
CA THR A 280 -52.28 -145.68 137.19
C THR A 280 -52.70 -147.16 137.15
N ILE A 281 -52.53 -147.83 136.00
CA ILE A 281 -52.78 -149.26 135.83
C ILE A 281 -51.65 -150.09 136.47
N LYS A 282 -50.39 -149.73 136.22
CA LYS A 282 -49.20 -150.51 136.61
C LYS A 282 -48.96 -150.59 138.12
N GLU A 283 -49.42 -149.62 138.90
CA GLU A 283 -49.30 -149.65 140.36
C GLU A 283 -50.28 -150.62 141.03
N ARG A 284 -51.49 -150.77 140.46
CA ARG A 284 -52.52 -151.66 141.01
C ARG A 284 -52.17 -153.14 140.91
N GLU A 285 -51.32 -153.52 139.96
CA GLU A 285 -50.90 -154.91 139.75
C GLU A 285 -49.79 -155.38 140.70
N LYS A 286 -48.94 -154.47 141.21
CA LYS A 286 -47.71 -154.84 141.96
C LYS A 286 -47.86 -154.94 143.47
N THR A 287 -48.74 -154.17 144.11
CA THR A 287 -48.92 -154.23 145.58
C THR A 287 -49.75 -155.45 146.01
N SER A 288 -50.65 -155.92 145.14
CA SER A 288 -51.50 -157.10 145.36
C SER A 288 -50.70 -158.40 145.61
N GLN A 289 -49.48 -158.51 145.07
CA GLN A 289 -48.66 -159.74 145.12
C GLN A 289 -47.85 -159.95 146.42
N LYS A 290 -47.93 -159.07 147.43
CA LYS A 290 -47.22 -159.25 148.73
C LYS A 290 -48.12 -159.68 149.89
N LEU A 291 -49.33 -160.15 149.61
CA LEU A 291 -50.38 -160.43 150.61
C LEU A 291 -50.18 -161.72 151.45
N GLN A 292 -49.13 -162.54 151.25
CA GLN A 292 -49.28 -163.99 151.48
C GLN A 292 -48.37 -164.74 152.47
N GLU A 293 -47.28 -164.20 153.05
CA GLU A 293 -46.35 -165.04 153.85
C GLU A 293 -45.95 -164.57 155.27
N ALA A 294 -46.01 -163.27 155.63
CA ALA A 294 -45.44 -162.78 156.90
C ALA A 294 -46.38 -162.82 158.13
N VAL A 295 -47.58 -163.41 158.00
CA VAL A 295 -48.69 -163.31 158.98
C VAL A 295 -48.54 -164.10 160.30
N PRO A 296 -47.89 -165.28 160.40
CA PRO A 296 -48.04 -166.14 161.59
C PRO A 296 -47.26 -165.77 162.87
N ALA A 297 -46.21 -164.94 162.81
CA ALA A 297 -45.10 -165.05 163.79
C ALA A 297 -45.15 -164.09 165.02
N LEU A 298 -45.86 -162.96 164.96
CA LEU A 298 -45.82 -161.93 166.02
C LEU A 298 -47.19 -161.60 166.64
N THR A 299 -48.26 -162.28 166.22
CA THR A 299 -49.64 -162.10 166.69
C THR A 299 -49.88 -162.57 168.13
N GLN A 300 -48.83 -162.91 168.88
CA GLN A 300 -48.88 -163.37 170.27
C GLN A 300 -48.38 -162.31 171.29
N GLU A 301 -47.83 -161.18 170.84
CA GLU A 301 -47.45 -160.05 171.71
C GLU A 301 -48.62 -159.05 171.96
N VAL A 302 -49.82 -159.39 171.46
CA VAL A 302 -51.06 -158.59 171.41
C VAL A 302 -51.71 -158.31 172.79
N GLN A 303 -51.15 -158.81 173.90
CA GLN A 303 -51.92 -159.04 175.14
C GLN A 303 -51.31 -158.56 176.47
N SER A 304 -50.42 -157.56 176.46
CA SER A 304 -49.97 -156.88 177.70
C SER A 304 -49.97 -155.34 177.63
N MET A 305 -49.67 -154.74 176.48
CA MET A 305 -49.50 -153.28 176.35
C MET A 305 -50.80 -152.53 175.99
N GLN A 306 -51.97 -153.18 176.09
CA GLN A 306 -53.27 -152.62 175.72
C GLN A 306 -54.03 -152.00 176.91
N ASP A 307 -53.72 -152.38 178.15
CA ASP A 307 -54.64 -152.19 179.31
C ASP A 307 -54.26 -151.06 180.29
N GLU A 308 -53.03 -150.53 180.31
CA GLU A 308 -52.57 -149.61 181.40
C GLU A 308 -52.74 -148.10 181.13
N VAL A 309 -53.14 -147.64 179.93
CA VAL A 309 -53.13 -146.20 179.57
C VAL A 309 -54.52 -145.59 179.30
N ASP A 310 -55.59 -146.39 179.19
CA ASP A 310 -56.99 -145.90 179.12
C ASP A 310 -57.48 -145.21 180.43
N ALA A 311 -56.59 -145.10 181.43
CA ALA A 311 -56.83 -144.54 182.76
C ALA A 311 -56.40 -143.06 182.92
N LEU A 312 -55.47 -142.52 182.11
CA LEU A 312 -55.07 -141.09 182.16
C LEU A 312 -55.92 -140.19 181.25
N ARG A 313 -57.19 -140.58 181.14
CA ARG A 313 -58.35 -139.70 180.93
C ARG A 313 -58.29 -138.43 181.77
N GLU A 314 -58.91 -137.38 181.24
CA GLU A 314 -59.73 -136.43 182.01
C GLU A 314 -59.11 -135.78 183.26
N GLU A 315 -57.79 -135.55 183.24
CA GLU A 315 -57.18 -134.27 183.66
C GLU A 315 -57.05 -133.32 182.46
N ALA A 316 -58.11 -133.11 181.66
CA ALA A 316 -59.14 -132.11 181.94
C ALA A 316 -58.60 -130.72 182.33
N SER A 317 -58.98 -129.72 181.52
CA SER A 317 -59.75 -128.53 181.93
C SER A 317 -59.28 -127.63 183.10
N ARG A 318 -58.09 -127.87 183.69
CA ARG A 318 -57.47 -127.06 184.76
C ARG A 318 -56.15 -126.44 184.33
N ALA A 319 -55.40 -127.07 183.41
CA ALA A 319 -54.23 -126.49 182.75
C ALA A 319 -54.56 -125.31 181.80
N MET A 320 -55.83 -124.88 181.74
CA MET A 320 -56.35 -123.78 180.93
C MET A 320 -55.92 -122.38 181.44
N ARG A 321 -55.03 -122.30 182.43
CA ARG A 321 -54.56 -121.05 183.05
C ARG A 321 -53.08 -121.19 183.40
N ASP A 322 -52.29 -120.22 182.95
CA ASP A 322 -51.00 -119.87 183.54
C ASP A 322 -49.91 -120.95 183.71
N LYS A 323 -49.83 -121.91 182.79
CA LYS A 323 -48.49 -122.33 182.28
C LYS A 323 -47.91 -121.25 181.34
N ARG A 324 -47.98 -119.98 181.77
CA ARG A 324 -47.26 -118.81 181.23
C ARG A 324 -45.80 -118.82 181.73
N ALA A 325 -45.22 -120.02 181.75
CA ALA A 325 -43.94 -120.37 182.33
C ALA A 325 -43.56 -121.72 181.69
N ALA A 326 -42.37 -121.92 181.15
CA ALA A 326 -41.17 -121.09 181.17
C ALA A 326 -40.36 -121.40 179.88
N ILE A 327 -39.26 -120.74 179.50
CA ILE A 327 -38.25 -120.01 180.31
C ILE A 327 -37.44 -120.97 181.23
N LEU A 328 -37.82 -122.25 181.26
CA LEU A 328 -37.01 -123.44 181.47
C LEU A 328 -37.45 -124.36 180.30
N GLN A 329 -36.81 -124.36 179.14
CA GLN A 329 -35.37 -124.18 178.84
C GLN A 329 -34.51 -125.23 179.54
N LEU A 330 -33.47 -125.69 178.81
CA LEU A 330 -32.35 -126.45 179.35
C LEU A 330 -32.71 -127.87 179.82
N GLU A 331 -31.69 -128.58 180.34
CA GLU A 331 -31.81 -129.64 181.34
C GLU A 331 -33.00 -130.62 181.16
N GLU A 332 -32.86 -131.78 180.49
CA GLU A 332 -31.67 -132.57 180.15
C GLU A 332 -31.84 -133.33 178.80
N THR A 333 -30.87 -134.16 178.38
CA THR A 333 -30.78 -134.93 177.10
C THR A 333 -30.19 -134.23 175.87
N VAL A 334 -29.60 -133.04 176.07
CA VAL A 334 -28.35 -132.65 175.34
C VAL A 334 -27.18 -133.61 175.68
N THR A 335 -27.42 -134.71 176.41
CA THR A 335 -26.41 -135.55 177.07
C THR A 335 -26.34 -137.02 176.64
N GLU A 336 -27.23 -137.57 175.78
CA GLU A 336 -27.08 -138.98 175.30
C GLU A 336 -27.02 -139.20 173.79
N ILE A 337 -27.85 -138.55 172.94
CA ILE A 337 -27.61 -138.57 171.47
C ILE A 337 -26.49 -137.58 171.04
N ASN A 338 -25.77 -137.04 172.03
CA ASN A 338 -24.35 -136.72 171.91
C ASN A 338 -23.44 -137.96 171.73
N ARG A 339 -23.98 -139.18 171.53
CA ARG A 339 -23.24 -140.45 171.34
C ARG A 339 -23.53 -141.23 170.02
N ARG A 340 -24.21 -140.61 169.03
CA ARG A 340 -24.11 -141.05 167.61
C ARG A 340 -23.99 -139.88 166.63
N ASN A 341 -24.61 -138.73 166.90
CA ASN A 341 -24.29 -137.48 166.18
C ASN A 341 -22.88 -136.93 166.47
N LYS A 342 -22.09 -137.60 167.34
CA LYS A 342 -20.65 -137.40 167.52
C LYS A 342 -19.76 -138.52 166.96
N GLU A 343 -20.32 -139.50 166.23
CA GLU A 343 -19.55 -140.55 165.55
C GLU A 343 -19.80 -140.64 164.03
N LEU A 344 -20.47 -139.65 163.43
CA LEU A 344 -20.32 -139.37 161.99
C LEU A 344 -20.22 -137.86 161.65
N THR A 345 -19.79 -137.05 162.61
CA THR A 345 -19.31 -135.67 162.43
C THR A 345 -17.77 -135.62 162.36
N MET A 346 -17.15 -136.71 161.87
CA MET A 346 -15.70 -136.88 161.77
C MET A 346 -15.26 -137.77 160.60
N THR A 347 -16.14 -138.60 160.07
CA THR A 347 -16.10 -139.16 158.70
C THR A 347 -17.40 -138.75 158.00
N GLU A 348 -17.44 -138.51 156.70
CA GLU A 348 -16.39 -138.69 155.67
C GLU A 348 -15.91 -137.33 155.14
N LYS A 349 -14.83 -136.73 155.64
CA LYS A 349 -13.45 -137.23 155.48
C LYS A 349 -13.16 -138.16 154.29
N ARG A 350 -13.86 -138.00 153.15
CA ARG A 350 -13.29 -138.36 151.83
C ARG A 350 -13.78 -137.62 150.59
N ARG A 351 -14.81 -136.76 150.66
CA ARG A 351 -14.69 -135.42 150.03
C ARG A 351 -15.34 -134.22 150.74
N ALA A 352 -15.62 -134.37 152.03
CA ALA A 352 -15.03 -133.46 153.03
C ALA A 352 -13.63 -133.96 153.49
N ALA A 353 -12.78 -134.34 152.52
CA ALA A 353 -11.33 -134.33 152.62
C ALA A 353 -10.80 -133.86 151.25
N ALA A 354 -9.82 -132.96 151.25
CA ALA A 354 -9.29 -132.26 150.09
C ALA A 354 -10.36 -131.58 149.18
N ALA A 355 -10.98 -130.44 149.55
CA ALA A 355 -10.66 -129.43 150.60
C ALA A 355 -9.25 -128.79 150.45
N GLU A 356 -8.87 -127.62 150.95
CA GLU A 356 -9.45 -126.52 151.76
C GLU A 356 -8.94 -125.19 151.13
N GLN A 357 -9.37 -123.94 151.40
CA GLN A 357 -10.38 -123.23 152.22
C GLN A 357 -10.36 -121.76 151.65
N LEU A 358 -11.26 -120.80 151.90
CA LEU A 358 -12.61 -120.62 152.48
C LEU A 358 -13.09 -119.30 151.82
N ARG A 359 -14.21 -119.24 151.08
CA ARG A 359 -15.56 -118.88 151.54
C ARG A 359 -15.61 -117.58 152.37
N GLU A 360 -16.26 -116.52 151.87
CA GLU A 360 -17.65 -116.09 152.20
C GLU A 360 -17.58 -114.87 153.17
N GLU A 361 -18.50 -113.89 153.19
CA GLU A 361 -19.76 -113.67 152.45
C GLU A 361 -20.06 -112.13 152.38
N GLU A 362 -21.34 -111.78 152.17
CA GLU A 362 -22.07 -110.57 152.55
C GLU A 362 -22.30 -109.47 151.49
N ARG A 363 -23.58 -109.34 151.11
CA ARG A 363 -24.23 -108.07 150.71
C ARG A 363 -25.66 -107.97 151.25
N ALA A 364 -25.85 -107.13 152.28
CA ALA A 364 -27.11 -106.78 152.94
C ALA A 364 -26.93 -105.48 153.78
N ALA A 365 -27.94 -104.79 154.31
CA ALA A 365 -29.33 -104.49 153.87
C ALA A 365 -29.92 -103.40 154.80
N ASN A 366 -30.97 -102.68 154.36
CA ASN A 366 -31.82 -101.76 155.18
C ASN A 366 -31.07 -100.51 155.78
N ASP A 367 -31.67 -99.41 156.27
CA ASP A 367 -33.03 -98.83 156.16
C ASP A 367 -33.04 -97.30 156.48
N LEU A 368 -34.14 -96.59 156.13
CA LEU A 368 -34.71 -95.36 156.77
C LEU A 368 -33.87 -94.02 156.82
N GLU A 369 -34.41 -92.78 156.89
CA GLU A 369 -35.78 -92.22 156.87
C GLU A 369 -35.82 -90.76 156.30
N LYS A 370 -36.97 -90.05 156.36
CA LYS A 370 -37.16 -88.63 155.99
C LYS A 370 -38.01 -87.83 157.01
N GLN A 371 -37.61 -86.57 157.25
CA GLN A 371 -38.40 -85.42 157.79
C GLN A 371 -38.89 -85.46 159.26
N ALA A 372 -38.28 -84.64 160.14
CA ALA A 372 -39.00 -83.84 161.16
C ALA A 372 -38.16 -82.72 161.83
N LEU A 373 -38.64 -81.47 161.68
CA LEU A 373 -38.64 -80.34 162.62
C LEU A 373 -37.38 -79.66 163.23
N PHE A 374 -37.62 -78.37 163.44
CA PHE A 374 -36.84 -77.27 164.04
C PHE A 374 -36.94 -77.28 165.59
N VAL A 375 -36.09 -76.49 166.26
CA VAL A 375 -36.02 -76.25 167.73
C VAL A 375 -35.41 -77.36 168.61
N ALA A 376 -34.09 -77.45 168.60
CA ALA A 376 -33.27 -77.91 169.74
C ALA A 376 -32.00 -77.04 169.91
N GLN A 377 -32.12 -75.74 169.64
CA GLN A 377 -31.07 -74.74 169.87
C GLN A 377 -30.83 -74.46 171.37
N LEU A 378 -29.80 -73.64 171.63
CA LEU A 378 -29.72 -72.68 172.76
C LEU A 378 -29.05 -73.08 174.10
N LEU A 379 -28.47 -74.28 174.27
CA LEU A 379 -27.88 -74.66 175.58
C LEU A 379 -26.45 -75.26 175.61
N LYS A 380 -25.61 -75.08 174.57
CA LYS A 380 -24.16 -75.43 174.71
C LYS A 380 -23.14 -74.61 173.92
N ASP A 381 -23.40 -73.32 173.68
CA ASP A 381 -22.44 -72.42 173.02
C ASP A 381 -21.28 -71.93 173.92
N ALA A 382 -21.43 -72.00 175.25
CA ALA A 382 -20.67 -71.18 176.20
C ALA A 382 -19.17 -71.51 176.42
N GLN A 383 -18.59 -72.54 175.79
CA GLN A 383 -17.32 -73.13 176.25
C GLN A 383 -16.24 -73.49 175.20
N ARG A 384 -16.46 -73.31 173.89
CA ARG A 384 -15.45 -73.69 172.85
C ARG A 384 -14.96 -72.56 171.94
N THR A 385 -15.43 -71.34 172.17
CA THR A 385 -14.96 -70.13 171.46
C THR A 385 -13.58 -69.66 171.93
N SER A 386 -13.15 -70.00 173.16
CA SER A 386 -11.86 -69.55 173.73
C SER A 386 -10.63 -70.27 173.13
N ASP A 387 -10.76 -71.53 172.70
CA ASP A 387 -9.59 -72.37 172.35
C ASP A 387 -9.20 -72.33 170.87
N ASN A 388 -10.06 -71.78 170.00
CA ASN A 388 -9.84 -71.82 168.54
C ASN A 388 -9.07 -70.62 168.00
N VAL A 389 -9.08 -69.46 168.69
CA VAL A 389 -8.33 -68.25 168.28
C VAL A 389 -6.83 -68.52 168.12
N VAL A 390 -6.28 -69.47 168.88
CA VAL A 390 -4.87 -69.91 168.76
C VAL A 390 -4.62 -70.71 167.48
N LYS A 391 -5.62 -71.42 166.94
CA LYS A 391 -5.51 -72.23 165.71
C LYS A 391 -5.61 -71.39 164.44
N ASP A 392 -6.31 -70.27 164.49
CA ASP A 392 -6.48 -69.37 163.34
C ASP A 392 -5.14 -68.74 162.90
N VAL A 393 -4.21 -68.56 163.84
CA VAL A 393 -2.86 -68.02 163.59
C VAL A 393 -2.02 -68.92 162.67
N ASP A 394 -2.15 -70.26 162.78
CA ASP A 394 -1.42 -71.19 161.89
C ASP A 394 -2.08 -71.34 160.53
N GLN A 395 -3.42 -71.18 160.44
CA GLN A 395 -4.11 -71.16 159.14
C GLN A 395 -3.67 -69.98 158.27
N LEU A 396 -3.39 -68.82 158.88
CA LEU A 396 -2.88 -67.63 158.16
C LEU A 396 -1.52 -67.86 157.50
N LYS A 397 -0.63 -68.69 158.07
CA LYS A 397 0.66 -69.05 157.45
C LYS A 397 0.46 -69.84 156.15
N VAL A 398 -0.52 -70.75 156.12
CA VAL A 398 -0.87 -71.55 154.92
C VAL A 398 -1.48 -70.68 153.83
N ALA A 399 -2.27 -69.65 154.20
CA ALA A 399 -2.82 -68.70 153.25
C ALA A 399 -1.74 -67.90 152.49
N ILE A 400 -0.69 -67.44 153.19
CA ILE A 400 0.44 -66.70 152.60
C ILE A 400 1.20 -67.54 151.57
N PHE A 401 1.39 -68.85 151.82
CA PHE A 401 2.05 -69.73 150.84
C PHE A 401 1.23 -69.85 149.54
N LYS A 402 -0.09 -70.09 149.65
CA LYS A 402 -0.99 -70.17 148.49
C LYS A 402 -1.07 -68.85 147.71
N ALA A 403 -1.01 -67.70 148.39
CA ALA A 403 -0.98 -66.39 147.74
C ALA A 403 0.29 -66.20 146.89
N ASN A 404 1.46 -66.63 147.37
CA ASN A 404 2.71 -66.59 146.61
C ASN A 404 2.71 -67.55 145.40
N GLU A 405 2.10 -68.72 145.52
CA GLU A 405 1.92 -69.65 144.40
C GLU A 405 1.01 -69.07 143.31
N ALA A 406 -0.08 -68.39 143.70
CA ALA A 406 -0.94 -67.65 142.78
C ALA A 406 -0.19 -66.49 142.09
N LEU A 407 0.62 -65.73 142.83
CA LEU A 407 1.46 -64.66 142.27
C LEU A 407 2.46 -65.19 141.21
N ALA A 408 3.03 -66.37 141.44
CA ALA A 408 3.91 -67.03 140.47
C ALA A 408 3.16 -67.40 139.17
N LYS A 409 1.95 -67.95 139.28
CA LYS A 409 1.08 -68.28 138.12
C LYS A 409 0.65 -67.04 137.33
N VAL A 410 0.37 -65.92 138.01
CA VAL A 410 0.10 -64.64 137.34
C VAL A 410 1.35 -64.12 136.61
N ARG A 411 2.55 -64.24 137.21
CA ARG A 411 3.81 -63.84 136.56
C ARG A 411 4.18 -64.71 135.34
N THR A 412 3.86 -66.00 135.32
CA THR A 412 4.05 -66.83 134.12
C THR A 412 3.04 -66.44 133.03
N ALA A 413 1.77 -66.24 133.36
CA ALA A 413 0.77 -65.74 132.42
C ALA A 413 1.14 -64.36 131.84
N GLN A 414 1.70 -63.45 132.66
CA GLN A 414 2.22 -62.16 132.21
C GLN A 414 3.37 -62.30 131.21
N LYS A 415 4.30 -63.26 131.41
CA LYS A 415 5.36 -63.57 130.44
C LYS A 415 4.77 -64.12 129.13
N THR A 416 3.78 -65.00 129.17
CA THR A 416 3.12 -65.52 127.96
C THR A 416 2.43 -64.38 127.20
N ARG A 417 1.67 -63.51 127.87
CA ARG A 417 1.05 -62.32 127.24
C ARG A 417 2.09 -61.35 126.68
N LEU A 418 3.23 -61.14 127.34
CA LEU A 418 4.33 -60.34 126.78
C LEU A 418 4.93 -60.96 125.51
N SER A 419 5.03 -62.29 125.44
CA SER A 419 5.46 -63.01 124.23
C SER A 419 4.43 -62.91 123.10
N GLU A 420 3.13 -63.00 123.41
CA GLU A 420 2.06 -62.77 122.43
C GLU A 420 2.09 -61.33 121.90
N ILE A 421 2.26 -60.34 122.78
CA ILE A 421 2.37 -58.92 122.42
C ILE A 421 3.61 -58.68 121.55
N SER A 422 4.77 -59.29 121.84
CA SER A 422 5.96 -59.13 121.01
C SER A 422 5.81 -59.80 119.64
N GLY A 423 5.13 -60.95 119.57
CA GLY A 423 4.75 -61.60 118.31
C GLY A 423 3.78 -60.77 117.48
N ALA A 424 2.75 -60.20 118.11
CA ALA A 424 1.80 -59.29 117.49
C ALA A 424 2.47 -57.98 117.02
N GLN A 425 3.45 -57.45 117.76
CA GLN A 425 4.27 -56.31 117.33
C GLN A 425 5.19 -56.67 116.15
N ALA A 426 5.72 -57.89 116.07
CA ALA A 426 6.49 -58.35 114.91
C ALA A 426 5.61 -58.50 113.66
N GLN A 427 4.42 -59.09 113.80
CA GLN A 427 3.41 -59.12 112.73
C GLN A 427 2.98 -57.71 112.33
N GLY A 428 2.73 -56.82 113.28
CA GLY A 428 2.41 -55.41 113.04
C GLY A 428 3.51 -54.67 112.27
N LYS A 429 4.79 -54.94 112.55
CA LYS A 429 5.92 -54.43 111.74
C LYS A 429 5.93 -54.98 110.32
N ASN A 430 5.65 -56.27 110.13
CA ASN A 430 5.56 -56.88 108.80
C ASN A 430 4.37 -56.31 107.98
N TYR A 431 3.19 -56.13 108.61
CA TYR A 431 2.06 -55.47 107.97
C TYR A 431 2.34 -54.00 107.65
N ASN A 432 3.00 -53.26 108.54
CA ASN A 432 3.39 -51.86 108.29
C ASN A 432 4.45 -51.76 107.16
N ALA A 433 5.37 -52.72 107.05
CA ALA A 433 6.27 -52.83 105.90
C ALA A 433 5.51 -53.15 104.59
N LYS A 434 4.49 -54.03 104.63
CA LYS A 434 3.66 -54.33 103.45
C LYS A 434 2.74 -53.17 103.07
N ILE A 435 2.22 -52.42 104.03
CA ILE A 435 1.50 -51.16 103.80
C ILE A 435 2.42 -50.17 103.10
N LYS A 436 3.64 -49.93 103.59
CA LYS A 436 4.62 -49.04 102.91
C LYS A 436 5.00 -49.50 101.50
N GLN A 437 5.00 -50.81 101.23
CA GLN A 437 5.16 -51.32 99.87
C GLN A 437 3.95 -50.94 99.00
N LEU A 438 2.73 -51.18 99.49
CA LEU A 438 1.49 -50.86 98.78
C LEU A 438 1.28 -49.34 98.60
N ASP A 439 1.72 -48.52 99.57
CA ASP A 439 1.74 -47.06 99.47
C ASP A 439 2.72 -46.60 98.39
N GLY A 440 3.89 -47.25 98.27
CA GLY A 440 4.86 -46.98 97.20
C GLY A 440 4.37 -47.43 95.82
N GLU A 441 3.72 -48.59 95.74
CA GLU A 441 3.04 -49.06 94.52
C GLU A 441 1.88 -48.12 94.13
N SER A 442 1.12 -47.62 95.12
CA SER A 442 0.08 -46.60 94.94
C SER A 442 0.65 -45.26 94.46
N PHE A 443 1.76 -44.78 95.03
CA PHE A 443 2.45 -43.57 94.56
C PHE A 443 2.97 -43.73 93.12
N SER A 444 3.48 -44.91 92.78
CA SER A 444 3.88 -45.22 91.40
C SER A 444 2.67 -45.28 90.45
N GLN A 445 1.53 -45.81 90.90
CA GLN A 445 0.27 -45.81 90.14
C GLN A 445 -0.31 -44.40 89.99
N GLN A 446 -0.16 -43.52 90.98
CA GLN A 446 -0.49 -42.09 90.86
C GLN A 446 0.42 -41.38 89.85
N GLY A 447 1.72 -41.71 89.81
CA GLY A 447 2.62 -41.22 88.76
C GLY A 447 2.27 -41.71 87.36
N VAL A 448 1.80 -42.96 87.24
CA VAL A 448 1.29 -43.51 85.96
C VAL A 448 -0.04 -42.85 85.59
N LEU A 449 -0.97 -42.67 86.53
CA LEU A 449 -2.23 -41.93 86.32
C LEU A 449 -1.96 -40.51 85.86
N TYR A 450 -1.08 -39.76 86.51
CA TYR A 450 -0.75 -38.38 86.14
C TYR A 450 -0.15 -38.28 84.72
N ASN A 451 0.69 -39.26 84.33
CA ASN A 451 1.20 -39.35 82.96
C ASN A 451 0.10 -39.72 81.94
N ILE A 452 -0.85 -40.57 82.31
CA ILE A 452 -2.02 -40.91 81.50
C ILE A 452 -2.95 -39.69 81.38
N GLU A 453 -3.25 -38.98 82.47
CA GLU A 453 -4.05 -37.76 82.50
C GLU A 453 -3.42 -36.65 81.65
N PHE A 454 -2.10 -36.46 81.73
CA PHE A 454 -1.38 -35.52 80.87
C PHE A 454 -1.43 -35.92 79.39
N SER A 455 -1.31 -37.22 79.08
CA SER A 455 -1.48 -37.75 77.72
C SER A 455 -2.91 -37.58 77.22
N VAL A 456 -3.91 -37.83 78.07
CA VAL A 456 -5.34 -37.60 77.81
C VAL A 456 -5.58 -36.12 77.55
N GLN A 457 -5.08 -35.19 78.36
CA GLN A 457 -5.21 -33.74 78.10
C GLN A 457 -4.55 -33.30 76.78
N GLN A 458 -3.44 -33.92 76.36
CA GLN A 458 -2.87 -33.69 75.04
C GLN A 458 -3.73 -34.28 73.91
N MET A 459 -4.32 -35.46 74.11
CA MET A 459 -5.27 -36.05 73.17
C MET A 459 -6.55 -35.23 73.07
N GLU A 460 -7.11 -34.77 74.18
CA GLU A 460 -8.27 -33.87 74.25
C GLU A 460 -7.98 -32.56 73.53
N LYS A 461 -6.84 -31.90 73.76
CA LYS A 461 -6.45 -30.70 73.00
C LYS A 461 -6.32 -30.96 71.48
N ARG A 462 -5.85 -32.14 71.08
CA ARG A 462 -5.77 -32.55 69.66
C ARG A 462 -7.14 -32.93 69.09
N VAL A 463 -8.03 -33.50 69.91
CA VAL A 463 -9.41 -33.86 69.55
C VAL A 463 -10.32 -32.64 69.47
N SER A 464 -10.23 -31.66 70.38
CA SER A 464 -10.92 -30.36 70.26
C SER A 464 -10.48 -29.62 69.00
N ARG A 465 -9.17 -29.55 68.72
CA ARG A 465 -8.65 -29.02 67.44
C ARG A 465 -9.20 -29.79 66.22
N ALA A 466 -9.31 -31.12 66.28
CA ALA A 466 -9.90 -31.92 65.20
C ALA A 466 -11.43 -31.77 65.08
N LYS A 467 -12.15 -31.52 66.18
CA LYS A 467 -13.59 -31.21 66.24
C LYS A 467 -13.92 -29.77 65.83
N GLY A 468 -12.92 -28.93 65.54
CA GLY A 468 -13.10 -27.55 65.07
C GLY A 468 -13.11 -26.48 66.17
N GLU A 469 -12.80 -26.84 67.42
CA GLU A 469 -12.63 -25.90 68.52
C GLU A 469 -11.23 -25.23 68.42
N ARG A 470 -11.21 -24.12 67.70
CA ARG A 470 -10.10 -23.15 67.70
C ARG A 470 -10.27 -22.14 68.85
N THR A 471 -9.18 -21.51 69.29
CA THR A 471 -9.23 -20.38 70.24
C THR A 471 -10.06 -19.24 69.67
N GLU A 472 -10.67 -18.40 70.51
CA GLU A 472 -11.53 -17.30 70.03
C GLU A 472 -10.80 -16.35 69.07
N GLU A 473 -9.50 -16.15 69.25
CA GLU A 473 -8.66 -15.29 68.41
C GLU A 473 -8.51 -15.88 67.00
N GLU A 474 -8.04 -17.14 66.87
CA GLU A 474 -8.03 -17.89 65.61
C GLU A 474 -9.43 -17.90 64.95
N ARG A 475 -10.50 -17.99 65.76
CA ARG A 475 -11.89 -18.00 65.27
C ARG A 475 -12.32 -16.63 64.75
N LYS A 476 -11.96 -15.53 65.43
CA LYS A 476 -12.25 -14.14 65.02
C LYS A 476 -11.47 -13.73 63.79
N GLU A 477 -10.19 -14.10 63.70
CA GLU A 477 -9.37 -13.87 62.49
C GLU A 477 -9.94 -14.61 61.28
N LEU A 478 -10.34 -15.87 61.43
CA LEU A 478 -10.91 -16.64 60.33
C LEU A 478 -12.29 -16.13 59.91
N HIS A 479 -13.16 -15.70 60.84
CA HIS A 479 -14.42 -15.04 60.47
C HIS A 479 -14.17 -13.70 59.78
N SER A 480 -13.26 -12.86 60.29
CA SER A 480 -12.85 -11.62 59.63
C SER A 480 -12.37 -11.86 58.19
N LYS A 481 -11.59 -12.93 57.97
CA LYS A 481 -11.07 -13.30 56.64
C LYS A 481 -12.14 -13.89 55.74
N ILE A 482 -13.11 -14.64 56.29
CA ILE A 482 -14.31 -15.10 55.58
C ILE A 482 -15.16 -13.90 55.18
N ASP A 483 -15.50 -12.99 56.11
CA ASP A 483 -16.29 -11.78 55.83
C ASP A 483 -15.64 -10.88 54.77
N LEU A 484 -14.32 -10.77 54.77
CA LEU A 484 -13.57 -10.04 53.74
C LEU A 484 -13.71 -10.72 52.37
N LEU A 485 -13.52 -12.04 52.32
CA LEU A 485 -13.68 -12.82 51.09
C LEU A 485 -15.12 -12.79 50.58
N GLN A 486 -16.12 -12.88 51.47
CA GLN A 486 -17.55 -12.76 51.18
C GLN A 486 -17.85 -11.40 50.52
N LYS A 487 -17.32 -10.29 51.07
CA LYS A 487 -17.47 -8.95 50.50
C LYS A 487 -16.82 -8.84 49.11
N THR A 488 -15.61 -9.36 48.94
CA THR A 488 -14.96 -9.36 47.62
C THR A 488 -15.72 -10.23 46.60
N LEU A 489 -16.34 -11.33 47.03
CA LEU A 489 -17.18 -12.16 46.17
C LEU A 489 -18.46 -11.41 45.76
N ASP A 490 -19.16 -10.78 46.72
CA ASP A 490 -20.33 -9.94 46.47
C ASP A 490 -20.02 -8.75 45.53
N GLU A 491 -18.84 -8.16 45.65
CA GLU A 491 -18.37 -7.08 44.79
C GLU A 491 -18.03 -7.58 43.37
N LEU A 492 -17.31 -8.69 43.25
CA LEU A 492 -17.03 -9.34 41.97
C LEU A 492 -18.31 -9.83 41.28
N GLU A 493 -19.29 -10.33 42.03
CA GLU A 493 -20.61 -10.68 41.49
C GLU A 493 -21.37 -9.45 40.99
N LYS A 494 -21.35 -8.33 41.73
CA LYS A 494 -21.95 -7.06 41.26
C LYS A 494 -21.27 -6.57 39.99
N GLN A 495 -19.94 -6.61 39.92
CA GLN A 495 -19.16 -6.26 38.73
C GLN A 495 -19.47 -7.18 37.54
N ASN A 496 -19.58 -8.49 37.76
CA ASN A 496 -19.91 -9.45 36.70
C ASN A 496 -21.36 -9.26 36.21
N ARG A 497 -22.31 -8.98 37.11
CA ARG A 497 -23.71 -8.63 36.75
C ARG A 497 -23.79 -7.33 35.94
N THR A 498 -23.01 -6.30 36.26
CA THR A 498 -22.98 -5.05 35.47
C THR A 498 -22.26 -5.22 34.13
N LEU A 499 -21.14 -5.95 34.07
CA LEU A 499 -20.47 -6.32 32.82
C LEU A 499 -21.40 -7.14 31.91
N HIS A 500 -22.12 -8.12 32.44
CA HIS A 500 -23.09 -8.92 31.68
C HIS A 500 -24.26 -8.06 31.14
N SER A 501 -24.68 -7.02 31.87
CA SER A 501 -25.65 -6.03 31.40
C SER A 501 -25.07 -5.17 30.26
N GLN A 502 -23.83 -4.68 30.40
CA GLN A 502 -23.13 -3.93 29.36
C GLN A 502 -22.92 -4.77 28.09
N VAL A 503 -22.50 -6.03 28.20
CA VAL A 503 -22.36 -6.96 27.06
C VAL A 503 -23.70 -7.20 26.36
N LYS A 504 -24.82 -7.30 27.09
CA LYS A 504 -26.15 -7.35 26.48
C LYS A 504 -26.50 -6.07 25.73
N ARG A 505 -26.21 -4.90 26.31
CA ARG A 505 -26.46 -3.60 25.68
C ARG A 505 -25.64 -3.44 24.39
N VAL A 506 -24.35 -3.75 24.42
CA VAL A 506 -23.46 -3.69 23.25
C VAL A 506 -23.87 -4.68 22.16
N ARG A 507 -24.35 -5.88 22.51
CA ARG A 507 -24.90 -6.83 21.51
C ARG A 507 -26.16 -6.31 20.83
N GLU A 508 -27.02 -5.60 21.55
CA GLU A 508 -28.22 -4.99 20.98
C GLU A 508 -27.89 -3.74 20.14
N GLU A 509 -26.97 -2.88 20.61
CA GLU A 509 -26.41 -1.75 19.84
C GLU A 509 -25.76 -2.25 18.53
N MET A 510 -24.98 -3.33 18.59
CA MET A 510 -24.37 -3.98 17.43
C MET A 510 -25.43 -4.52 16.47
N ARG A 511 -26.47 -5.20 16.98
CA ARG A 511 -27.60 -5.69 16.15
C ARG A 511 -28.33 -4.55 15.45
N GLN A 512 -28.60 -3.45 16.15
CA GLN A 512 -29.26 -2.28 15.59
C GLN A 512 -28.38 -1.59 14.53
N SER A 513 -27.06 -1.55 14.76
CA SER A 513 -26.08 -1.08 13.77
C SER A 513 -26.08 -1.97 12.50
N SER A 514 -26.03 -3.30 12.64
CA SER A 514 -26.12 -4.22 11.50
C SER A 514 -27.42 -4.03 10.70
N MET A 515 -28.57 -3.90 11.37
CA MET A 515 -29.86 -3.63 10.70
C MET A 515 -29.92 -2.23 10.06
N ALA A 516 -29.14 -1.26 10.54
CA ALA A 516 -29.00 0.05 9.90
C ALA A 516 -28.11 -0.04 8.64
N ILE A 517 -27.03 -0.82 8.69
CA ILE A 517 -26.15 -1.09 7.54
C ILE A 517 -26.92 -1.81 6.43
N GLU A 518 -27.67 -2.88 6.73
CA GLU A 518 -28.54 -3.58 5.75
C GLU A 518 -29.53 -2.63 5.05
N ARG A 519 -30.12 -1.69 5.80
CA ARG A 519 -31.01 -0.66 5.24
C ARG A 519 -30.27 0.33 4.35
N LEU A 520 -29.08 0.78 4.76
CA LEU A 520 -28.25 1.69 3.98
C LEU A 520 -27.73 1.04 2.69
N GLU A 521 -27.39 -0.26 2.72
CA GLU A 521 -27.07 -1.03 1.52
C GLU A 521 -28.28 -1.17 0.58
N ALA A 522 -29.48 -1.41 1.13
CA ALA A 522 -30.69 -1.48 0.33
C ALA A 522 -31.03 -0.12 -0.33
N THR A 523 -30.85 1.00 0.37
CA THR A 523 -31.01 2.34 -0.24
C THR A 523 -29.88 2.67 -1.22
N LYS A 524 -28.65 2.22 -0.96
CA LYS A 524 -27.52 2.37 -1.91
C LYS A 524 -27.76 1.61 -3.21
N LYS A 525 -28.33 0.40 -3.15
CA LYS A 525 -28.69 -0.39 -4.34
C LYS A 525 -29.75 0.35 -5.18
N ARG A 526 -30.82 0.84 -4.56
CA ARG A 526 -31.84 1.66 -5.26
C ARG A 526 -31.28 2.94 -5.86
N ALA A 527 -30.46 3.68 -5.12
CA ALA A 527 -29.83 4.89 -5.63
C ALA A 527 -28.87 4.60 -6.80
N LEU A 528 -28.21 3.44 -6.81
CA LEU A 528 -27.41 2.99 -7.96
C LEU A 528 -28.29 2.59 -9.15
N GLU A 529 -29.44 1.94 -8.92
CA GLU A 529 -30.44 1.63 -9.95
C GLU A 529 -31.01 2.92 -10.57
N GLU A 530 -31.43 3.90 -9.75
CA GLU A 530 -31.91 5.23 -10.15
C GLU A 530 -30.84 6.03 -10.94
N VAL A 531 -29.57 5.96 -10.55
CA VAL A 531 -28.45 6.57 -11.30
C VAL A 531 -28.24 5.88 -12.64
N LEU A 532 -28.35 4.55 -12.72
CA LEU A 532 -28.18 3.80 -13.96
C LEU A 532 -29.33 4.06 -14.95
N GLU A 533 -30.57 4.23 -14.46
CA GLU A 533 -31.69 4.73 -15.25
C GLU A 533 -31.45 6.17 -15.73
N MET A 534 -30.93 7.06 -14.87
CA MET A 534 -30.61 8.44 -15.25
C MET A 534 -29.49 8.50 -16.31
N ASP A 535 -28.43 7.69 -16.19
CA ASP A 535 -27.36 7.59 -17.19
C ASP A 535 -27.87 7.04 -18.52
N LEU A 536 -28.83 6.10 -18.50
CA LEU A 536 -29.52 5.64 -19.71
C LEU A 536 -30.37 6.75 -20.34
N HIS A 537 -31.07 7.56 -19.54
CA HIS A 537 -31.78 8.74 -20.04
C HIS A 537 -30.84 9.81 -20.60
N CYS A 538 -29.75 10.14 -19.91
CA CYS A 538 -28.75 11.10 -20.38
C CYS A 538 -28.09 10.61 -21.69
N THR A 539 -27.63 9.36 -21.75
CA THR A 539 -27.02 8.81 -22.98
C THR A 539 -28.02 8.61 -24.13
N HIS A 540 -29.32 8.49 -23.84
CA HIS A 540 -30.38 8.56 -24.85
C HIS A 540 -30.56 9.99 -25.37
N SER A 541 -30.70 10.98 -24.47
CA SER A 541 -30.83 12.40 -24.83
C SER A 541 -29.62 12.91 -25.60
N ASP A 542 -28.41 12.48 -25.25
CA ASP A 542 -27.16 12.79 -25.97
C ASP A 542 -27.18 12.28 -27.42
N ARG A 543 -27.76 11.09 -27.64
CA ARG A 543 -27.91 10.50 -28.98
C ARG A 543 -28.97 11.23 -29.79
N GLU A 544 -30.06 11.66 -29.17
CA GLU A 544 -31.10 12.47 -29.83
C GLU A 544 -30.59 13.87 -30.17
N ALA A 545 -29.87 14.53 -29.25
CA ALA A 545 -29.21 15.81 -29.50
C ALA A 545 -28.27 15.70 -30.72
N LYS A 546 -27.39 14.68 -30.75
CA LYS A 546 -26.48 14.41 -31.89
C LYS A 546 -27.19 14.00 -33.19
N GLN A 547 -28.46 13.58 -33.13
CA GLN A 547 -29.29 13.37 -34.32
C GLN A 547 -29.94 14.69 -34.77
N LEU A 548 -30.45 15.51 -33.85
CA LEU A 548 -31.03 16.83 -34.12
C LEU A 548 -29.97 17.82 -34.63
N GLU A 549 -28.74 17.76 -34.12
CA GLU A 549 -27.59 18.52 -34.64
C GLU A 549 -27.33 18.17 -36.11
N LYS A 550 -27.23 16.89 -36.46
CA LYS A 550 -27.07 16.45 -37.85
C LYS A 550 -28.25 16.82 -38.73
N GLN A 551 -29.48 16.72 -38.24
CA GLN A 551 -30.67 17.17 -38.98
C GLN A 551 -30.63 18.69 -39.20
N ARG A 552 -30.14 19.48 -38.23
CA ARG A 552 -29.92 20.93 -38.37
C ARG A 552 -28.82 21.24 -39.38
N GLU A 553 -27.70 20.51 -39.37
CA GLU A 553 -26.61 20.64 -40.35
C GLU A 553 -27.12 20.31 -41.77
N ASP A 554 -27.81 19.19 -41.94
CA ASP A 554 -28.49 18.81 -43.18
C ASP A 554 -29.48 19.87 -43.68
N LEU A 555 -30.20 20.54 -42.76
CA LEU A 555 -31.13 21.62 -43.08
C LEU A 555 -30.41 22.93 -43.43
N LEU A 556 -29.30 23.25 -42.77
CA LEU A 556 -28.45 24.40 -43.13
C LEU A 556 -27.84 24.20 -44.52
N ILE A 557 -27.29 23.02 -44.84
CA ILE A 557 -26.80 22.69 -46.18
C ILE A 557 -27.93 22.78 -47.23
N LYS A 558 -29.16 22.41 -46.88
CA LYS A 558 -30.34 22.60 -47.77
C LYS A 558 -30.68 24.09 -47.94
N VAL A 559 -30.57 24.91 -46.91
CA VAL A 559 -30.74 26.37 -47.02
C VAL A 559 -29.64 26.97 -47.90
N ASP A 560 -28.36 26.68 -47.64
CA ASP A 560 -27.22 27.22 -48.39
C ASP A 560 -27.29 26.81 -49.88
N THR A 561 -27.68 25.58 -50.17
CA THR A 561 -27.86 25.13 -51.56
C THR A 561 -29.07 25.78 -52.24
N LEU A 562 -30.15 26.07 -51.51
CA LEU A 562 -31.28 26.87 -52.01
C LEU A 562 -30.90 28.35 -52.19
N GLU A 563 -30.08 28.95 -51.32
CA GLU A 563 -29.56 30.31 -51.50
C GLU A 563 -28.64 30.39 -52.72
N LEU A 564 -27.75 29.41 -52.92
CA LEU A 564 -26.93 29.31 -54.14
C LEU A 564 -27.80 29.13 -55.40
N GLN A 565 -28.90 28.38 -55.33
CA GLN A 565 -29.88 28.30 -56.43
C GLN A 565 -30.60 29.64 -56.66
N LEU A 566 -31.02 30.34 -55.61
CA LEU A 566 -31.63 31.67 -55.69
C LEU A 566 -30.67 32.72 -56.25
N VAL A 567 -29.37 32.67 -55.89
CA VAL A 567 -28.34 33.55 -56.47
C VAL A 567 -28.12 33.22 -57.96
N ARG A 568 -28.05 31.94 -58.33
CA ARG A 568 -27.99 31.52 -59.75
C ARG A 568 -29.21 32.01 -60.55
N LEU A 569 -30.42 31.86 -60.00
CA LEU A 569 -31.67 32.32 -60.63
C LEU A 569 -31.73 33.85 -60.70
N ARG A 570 -31.33 34.58 -59.65
CA ARG A 570 -31.22 36.05 -59.67
C ARG A 570 -30.20 36.55 -60.70
N ASN A 571 -29.08 35.85 -60.86
CA ASN A 571 -28.07 36.21 -61.86
C ASN A 571 -28.54 35.87 -63.29
N ALA A 572 -29.24 34.75 -63.49
CA ALA A 572 -29.87 34.42 -64.76
C ALA A 572 -30.99 35.42 -65.13
N LEU A 573 -31.79 35.85 -64.15
CA LEU A 573 -32.79 36.91 -64.32
C LEU A 573 -32.12 38.23 -64.70
N ARG A 574 -31.11 38.70 -63.94
CA ARG A 574 -30.33 39.90 -64.26
C ARG A 574 -29.68 39.86 -65.65
N ALA A 575 -29.22 38.69 -66.10
CA ALA A 575 -28.71 38.52 -67.45
C ALA A 575 -29.82 38.67 -68.51
N LYS A 576 -31.03 38.17 -68.25
CA LYS A 576 -32.21 38.37 -69.11
C LYS A 576 -32.76 39.79 -69.06
N ASP A 577 -32.71 40.47 -67.92
CA ASP A 577 -33.04 41.89 -67.78
C ASP A 577 -32.04 42.73 -68.60
N ALA A 578 -30.74 42.42 -68.54
CA ALA A 578 -29.72 43.09 -69.35
C ALA A 578 -29.86 42.80 -70.86
N GLU A 579 -30.12 41.55 -71.26
CA GLU A 579 -30.47 41.21 -72.65
C GLU A 579 -31.68 42.03 -73.12
N LEU A 580 -32.76 42.07 -72.33
CA LEU A 580 -33.99 42.81 -72.62
C LEU A 580 -33.73 44.31 -72.72
N LEU A 581 -32.95 44.91 -71.81
CA LEU A 581 -32.55 46.31 -71.89
C LEU A 581 -31.78 46.60 -73.18
N THR A 582 -30.79 45.77 -73.58
CA THR A 582 -30.09 45.99 -74.86
C THR A 582 -30.99 45.75 -76.08
N LEU A 583 -32.05 44.95 -75.96
CA LEU A 583 -33.05 44.77 -77.02
C LEU A 583 -34.01 45.95 -77.09
N GLU A 584 -34.40 46.55 -75.96
CA GLU A 584 -35.15 47.80 -75.94
C GLU A 584 -34.32 48.99 -76.44
N GLU A 585 -33.03 49.06 -76.11
CA GLU A 585 -32.11 50.08 -76.65
C GLU A 585 -31.98 49.95 -78.16
N LYS A 586 -31.72 48.73 -78.68
CA LYS A 586 -31.70 48.46 -80.13
C LYS A 586 -33.05 48.76 -80.78
N LYS A 587 -34.16 48.46 -80.10
CA LYS A 587 -35.50 48.80 -80.59
C LYS A 587 -35.68 50.32 -80.68
N ARG A 588 -35.35 51.07 -79.63
CA ARG A 588 -35.42 52.55 -79.61
C ARG A 588 -34.50 53.19 -80.65
N GLN A 589 -33.31 52.62 -80.86
CA GLN A 589 -32.39 53.01 -81.94
C GLN A 589 -33.03 52.77 -83.31
N LEU A 590 -33.56 51.58 -83.57
CA LEU A 590 -34.23 51.28 -84.85
C LEU A 590 -35.51 52.10 -85.06
N GLU A 591 -36.27 52.42 -84.01
CA GLU A 591 -37.43 53.32 -84.06
C GLU A 591 -37.01 54.76 -84.38
N ALA A 592 -35.86 55.22 -83.86
CA ALA A 592 -35.27 56.52 -84.21
C ALA A 592 -34.70 56.53 -85.64
N ASP A 593 -33.92 55.52 -86.03
CA ASP A 593 -33.37 55.36 -87.38
C ASP A 593 -34.50 55.34 -88.43
N VAL A 594 -35.60 54.62 -88.15
CA VAL A 594 -36.79 54.60 -89.03
C VAL A 594 -37.45 55.97 -89.07
N ALA A 595 -37.63 56.67 -87.94
CA ALA A 595 -38.21 58.01 -87.94
C ALA A 595 -37.33 59.04 -88.68
N GLU A 596 -36.00 58.95 -88.58
CA GLU A 596 -35.07 59.76 -89.36
C GLU A 596 -35.16 59.44 -90.86
N ARG A 597 -35.21 58.14 -91.24
CA ARG A 597 -35.41 57.74 -92.64
C ARG A 597 -36.77 58.16 -93.19
N GLU A 598 -37.85 58.09 -92.40
CA GLU A 598 -39.16 58.59 -92.80
C GLU A 598 -39.13 60.12 -92.99
N ALA A 599 -38.44 60.87 -92.14
CA ALA A 599 -38.26 62.30 -92.29
C ALA A 599 -37.39 62.67 -93.50
N GLU A 600 -36.28 61.97 -93.75
CA GLU A 600 -35.47 62.10 -94.97
C GLU A 600 -36.31 61.82 -96.22
N ILE A 601 -37.05 60.71 -96.24
CA ILE A 601 -37.93 60.32 -97.36
C ILE A 601 -39.02 61.39 -97.54
N GLU A 602 -39.59 61.96 -96.48
CA GLU A 602 -40.58 63.03 -96.61
C GLU A 602 -39.96 64.32 -97.15
N VAL A 603 -38.74 64.68 -96.74
CA VAL A 603 -37.99 65.83 -97.28
C VAL A 603 -37.64 65.61 -98.76
N HIS A 604 -37.12 64.43 -99.13
CA HIS A 604 -36.89 64.07 -100.54
C HIS A 604 -38.20 64.05 -101.35
N HIS A 605 -39.30 63.56 -100.78
CA HIS A 605 -40.60 63.56 -101.46
C HIS A 605 -41.23 64.95 -101.51
N ARG A 606 -40.92 65.88 -100.59
CA ARG A 606 -41.25 67.31 -100.68
C ARG A 606 -40.41 67.99 -101.77
N LEU A 607 -39.11 67.70 -101.86
CA LEU A 607 -38.19 68.18 -102.90
C LEU A 607 -38.64 67.73 -104.30
N LEU A 608 -38.86 66.42 -104.51
CA LEU A 608 -39.37 65.88 -105.78
C LEU A 608 -40.74 66.47 -106.16
N ARG A 609 -41.60 66.77 -105.19
CA ARG A 609 -42.88 67.49 -105.44
C ARG A 609 -42.69 68.98 -105.73
N ALA A 610 -41.59 69.61 -105.30
CA ALA A 610 -41.23 70.97 -105.68
C ALA A 610 -40.57 71.01 -107.07
N GLU A 611 -39.65 70.10 -107.36
CA GLU A 611 -39.04 69.91 -108.69
C GLU A 611 -40.10 69.60 -109.75
N ALA A 612 -41.06 68.70 -109.47
CA ALA A 612 -42.18 68.43 -110.36
C ALA A 612 -43.06 69.67 -110.62
N LYS A 613 -43.25 70.54 -109.61
CA LYS A 613 -43.97 71.82 -109.78
C LYS A 613 -43.16 72.81 -110.62
N LEU A 614 -41.86 72.93 -110.38
CA LEU A 614 -40.97 73.79 -111.18
C LEU A 614 -40.91 73.32 -112.64
N ALA A 615 -40.76 72.02 -112.88
CA ALA A 615 -40.83 71.44 -114.23
C ALA A 615 -42.21 71.63 -114.88
N GLU A 616 -43.30 71.60 -114.10
CA GLU A 616 -44.63 71.97 -114.60
C GLU A 616 -44.75 73.46 -114.94
N GLU A 617 -44.15 74.36 -114.15
CA GLU A 617 -44.11 75.80 -114.40
C GLU A 617 -43.24 76.14 -115.60
N GLU A 618 -42.08 75.50 -115.76
CA GLU A 618 -41.24 75.57 -116.96
C GLU A 618 -42.00 75.03 -118.17
N ARG A 619 -42.69 73.89 -118.07
CA ARG A 619 -43.55 73.39 -119.14
C ARG A 619 -44.65 74.39 -119.50
N LYS A 620 -45.26 75.06 -118.52
CA LYS A 620 -46.26 76.13 -118.75
C LYS A 620 -45.62 77.35 -119.45
N ARG A 621 -44.43 77.80 -119.02
CA ARG A 621 -43.66 78.88 -119.66
C ARG A 621 -43.27 78.54 -121.10
N LEU A 622 -42.71 77.35 -121.33
CA LEU A 622 -42.35 76.86 -122.66
C LEU A 622 -43.56 76.70 -123.58
N VAL A 623 -44.74 76.33 -123.05
CA VAL A 623 -45.99 76.34 -123.81
C VAL A 623 -46.43 77.77 -124.16
N THR A 624 -46.31 78.74 -123.25
CA THR A 624 -46.59 80.15 -123.59
C THR A 624 -45.60 80.71 -124.61
N GLU A 625 -44.30 80.44 -124.47
CA GLU A 625 -43.28 80.83 -125.45
C GLU A 625 -43.52 80.15 -126.80
N LEU A 626 -43.88 78.86 -126.84
CA LEU A 626 -44.22 78.15 -128.07
C LEU A 626 -45.41 78.81 -128.79
N LEU A 627 -46.44 79.23 -128.05
CA LEU A 627 -47.59 79.95 -128.60
C LEU A 627 -47.19 81.33 -129.16
N GLU A 628 -46.24 82.02 -128.54
CA GLU A 628 -45.67 83.27 -129.07
C GLU A 628 -44.79 83.06 -130.30
N ARG A 629 -43.93 82.03 -130.30
CA ARG A 629 -43.10 81.66 -131.46
C ARG A 629 -43.97 81.18 -132.63
N GLN A 630 -45.11 80.52 -132.37
CA GLN A 630 -46.10 80.21 -133.40
C GLN A 630 -46.78 81.47 -133.98
N LYS A 631 -47.05 82.50 -133.16
CA LYS A 631 -47.53 83.81 -133.66
C LYS A 631 -46.46 84.49 -134.54
N SER A 632 -45.20 84.54 -134.11
CA SER A 632 -44.13 85.18 -134.88
C SER A 632 -43.78 84.41 -136.17
N LEU A 633 -43.80 83.06 -136.14
CA LEU A 633 -43.50 82.25 -137.32
C LEU A 633 -44.59 82.38 -138.41
N LYS A 634 -45.86 82.59 -138.02
CA LYS A 634 -46.92 83.00 -138.97
C LYS A 634 -46.59 84.36 -139.62
N ALA A 635 -46.09 85.34 -138.87
CA ALA A 635 -45.71 86.64 -139.41
C ALA A 635 -44.49 86.57 -140.37
N VAL A 636 -43.55 85.65 -140.15
CA VAL A 636 -42.38 85.47 -141.05
C VAL A 636 -42.77 84.77 -142.36
N LYS A 637 -43.64 83.74 -142.32
CA LYS A 637 -44.11 83.09 -143.55
C LYS A 637 -44.78 84.07 -144.53
N ASN A 638 -45.65 84.94 -144.00
CA ASN A 638 -46.30 86.01 -144.75
C ASN A 638 -45.32 87.06 -145.35
N ARG A 639 -44.03 87.02 -145.01
CA ARG A 639 -42.98 87.92 -145.52
C ARG A 639 -42.09 87.23 -146.57
N GLU A 640 -41.82 85.93 -146.46
CA GLU A 640 -41.01 85.20 -147.45
C GLU A 640 -41.76 85.01 -148.77
N GLU A 641 -43.08 84.77 -148.74
CA GLU A 641 -43.95 84.66 -149.93
C GLU A 641 -43.89 85.90 -150.85
N VAL A 642 -43.46 87.06 -150.33
CA VAL A 642 -43.35 88.33 -151.06
C VAL A 642 -41.97 88.54 -151.70
N LEU A 643 -40.94 87.80 -151.27
CA LEU A 643 -39.53 88.13 -151.54
C LEU A 643 -38.81 87.22 -152.56
N VAL A 644 -39.30 86.01 -152.83
CA VAL A 644 -38.65 85.02 -153.73
C VAL A 644 -38.94 85.32 -155.22
N GLY A 645 -38.93 86.60 -155.60
CA GLY A 645 -39.46 87.08 -156.88
C GLY A 645 -38.55 86.93 -158.10
N ARG A 646 -37.32 87.48 -158.07
CA ARG A 646 -36.43 87.69 -159.27
C ARG A 646 -34.92 87.66 -158.91
N MET A 647 -34.04 87.34 -159.86
CA MET A 647 -32.58 87.03 -159.68
C MET A 647 -31.63 87.66 -160.76
N ASP A 648 -30.33 87.28 -160.76
CA ASP A 648 -29.13 87.75 -161.55
C ASP A 648 -28.54 86.57 -162.44
N PRO A 649 -27.27 86.41 -162.96
CA PRO A 649 -26.00 87.20 -162.97
C PRO A 649 -25.07 87.12 -164.27
N ALA A 650 -23.77 87.50 -164.12
CA ALA A 650 -22.53 87.05 -164.85
C ALA A 650 -21.82 87.94 -165.95
N GLN A 651 -20.56 87.59 -166.31
CA GLN A 651 -19.54 88.42 -167.05
C GLN A 651 -18.62 87.62 -168.03
N ALA A 652 -17.95 88.26 -169.05
CA ALA A 652 -16.50 88.10 -169.47
C ALA A 652 -16.06 88.50 -170.95
N ARG A 653 -14.74 88.78 -171.14
CA ARG A 653 -13.84 88.72 -172.38
C ARG A 653 -13.50 90.00 -173.23
N LEU A 654 -12.33 90.00 -173.91
CA LEU A 654 -11.67 91.12 -174.67
C LEU A 654 -10.59 90.63 -175.71
N SER A 655 -10.03 91.50 -176.61
CA SER A 655 -9.11 91.09 -177.73
C SER A 655 -8.12 92.18 -178.28
N GLN A 656 -7.38 91.91 -179.38
CA GLN A 656 -5.92 92.15 -179.58
C GLN A 656 -5.41 93.36 -180.43
N VAL A 657 -6.23 94.19 -181.07
CA VAL A 657 -5.78 95.10 -182.18
C VAL A 657 -4.79 96.23 -181.78
N GLN A 658 -4.74 96.65 -180.50
CA GLN A 658 -4.15 97.94 -180.11
C GLN A 658 -2.60 98.06 -180.16
N LEU A 659 -1.87 96.95 -180.28
CA LEU A 659 -0.40 96.93 -180.10
C LEU A 659 0.43 97.64 -181.18
N VAL A 660 -0.12 97.87 -182.39
CA VAL A 660 0.65 98.38 -183.54
C VAL A 660 0.90 99.91 -183.47
N ILE A 661 0.03 100.66 -182.78
CA ILE A 661 0.06 102.14 -182.81
C ILE A 661 1.16 102.74 -181.92
N ALA A 662 1.63 102.02 -180.90
CA ALA A 662 2.58 102.55 -179.91
C ALA A 662 3.98 102.81 -180.47
N ALA A 663 4.47 101.96 -181.37
CA ALA A 663 5.88 101.93 -181.80
C ALA A 663 6.33 103.20 -182.56
N ALA A 664 5.41 103.98 -183.13
CA ALA A 664 5.74 105.16 -183.92
C ALA A 664 6.20 106.38 -183.10
N LYS A 665 5.76 106.51 -181.83
CA LYS A 665 5.97 107.74 -181.02
C LYS A 665 7.27 107.80 -180.21
N GLU A 666 7.95 106.66 -180.00
CA GLU A 666 9.18 106.60 -179.21
C GLU A 666 10.36 107.34 -179.88
N ARG A 667 10.39 107.36 -181.22
CA ARG A 667 11.61 107.71 -181.98
C ARG A 667 11.96 109.20 -181.99
N GLU A 668 10.99 110.07 -181.75
CA GLU A 668 11.13 111.53 -181.77
C GLU A 668 11.59 112.09 -180.40
N ASN A 669 11.11 111.46 -179.30
CA ASN A 669 11.38 111.89 -177.92
C ASN A 669 12.85 111.74 -177.47
N LEU A 670 13.65 110.92 -178.16
CA LEU A 670 15.03 110.65 -177.78
C LEU A 670 15.98 111.82 -178.08
N GLN A 671 15.70 112.63 -179.11
CA GLN A 671 16.62 113.69 -179.54
C GLN A 671 16.64 114.88 -178.57
N HIS A 672 15.48 115.28 -178.02
CA HIS A 672 15.40 116.38 -177.04
C HIS A 672 15.99 116.05 -175.65
N ARG A 673 16.28 114.78 -175.33
CA ARG A 673 16.85 114.43 -174.02
C ARG A 673 18.35 114.74 -173.89
N GLY A 674 19.10 114.74 -174.99
CA GLY A 674 20.56 114.98 -174.99
C GLY A 674 20.93 116.33 -174.36
N ASP A 675 20.49 117.43 -174.99
CA ASP A 675 20.86 118.81 -174.64
C ASP A 675 20.57 119.17 -173.17
N SER A 676 19.62 118.48 -172.52
CA SER A 676 19.25 118.71 -171.12
C SER A 676 20.28 118.23 -170.10
N LEU A 677 21.14 117.26 -170.45
CA LEU A 677 22.02 116.58 -169.51
C LEU A 677 23.33 117.34 -169.27
N ASP A 678 23.93 117.92 -170.32
CA ASP A 678 25.18 118.70 -170.22
C ASP A 678 25.04 119.93 -169.30
N ALA A 679 23.84 120.55 -169.28
CA ALA A 679 23.51 121.66 -168.40
C ALA A 679 23.42 121.27 -166.91
N ARG A 680 23.30 119.97 -166.59
CA ARG A 680 23.24 119.44 -165.22
C ARG A 680 24.61 119.12 -164.64
N ILE A 681 25.54 118.61 -165.46
CA ILE A 681 26.89 118.21 -165.05
C ILE A 681 27.63 119.38 -164.37
N ARG A 682 27.63 120.56 -165.01
CA ARG A 682 28.32 121.79 -164.53
C ARG A 682 27.83 122.35 -163.17
N ARG A 683 26.76 121.79 -162.59
CA ARG A 683 26.28 122.17 -161.24
C ARG A 683 26.87 121.25 -160.16
N MET A 684 26.87 119.93 -160.42
CA MET A 684 27.35 118.90 -159.50
C MET A 684 28.81 119.15 -159.07
N GLU A 685 29.65 119.58 -160.03
CA GLU A 685 31.07 119.90 -159.82
C GLU A 685 31.29 120.98 -158.73
N LYS A 686 30.37 121.95 -158.60
CA LYS A 686 30.44 123.02 -157.59
C LYS A 686 29.93 122.61 -156.21
N GLU A 687 29.18 121.51 -156.13
CA GLU A 687 28.64 121.00 -154.86
C GLU A 687 29.62 120.05 -154.17
N MET A 688 30.36 119.23 -154.93
CA MET A 688 31.42 118.36 -154.38
C MET A 688 32.47 119.14 -153.58
N LEU A 689 32.97 120.28 -154.10
CA LEU A 689 33.96 121.14 -153.43
C LEU A 689 33.49 121.71 -152.08
N LYS A 690 32.19 121.72 -151.78
CA LYS A 690 31.67 122.10 -150.45
C LYS A 690 31.66 120.92 -149.49
N LEU A 691 31.34 119.71 -149.97
CA LEU A 691 31.24 118.50 -149.16
C LEU A 691 32.61 118.01 -148.66
N GLU A 692 33.68 118.18 -149.44
CA GLU A 692 35.03 117.83 -148.97
C GLU A 692 35.45 118.63 -147.72
N LYS A 693 35.07 119.91 -147.64
CA LYS A 693 35.41 120.78 -146.49
C LYS A 693 34.70 120.38 -145.21
N THR A 694 33.42 120.00 -145.26
CA THR A 694 32.69 119.54 -144.05
C THR A 694 33.16 118.17 -143.58
N ILE A 695 33.54 117.27 -144.49
CA ILE A 695 34.11 115.95 -144.14
C ILE A 695 35.45 116.09 -143.39
N ALA A 696 36.27 117.09 -143.73
CA ALA A 696 37.54 117.33 -143.04
C ALA A 696 37.35 117.69 -141.55
N VAL A 697 36.40 118.59 -141.22
CA VAL A 697 36.11 119.01 -139.85
C VAL A 697 35.58 117.84 -139.01
N ILE A 698 34.64 117.06 -139.56
CA ILE A 698 34.05 115.90 -138.85
C ILE A 698 35.11 114.84 -138.53
N LYS A 699 36.07 114.60 -139.44
CA LYS A 699 37.18 113.67 -139.20
C LYS A 699 38.08 114.10 -138.03
N ALA A 700 38.35 115.39 -137.87
CA ALA A 700 39.16 115.92 -136.78
C ALA A 700 38.47 115.80 -135.41
N SER A 701 37.17 116.11 -135.31
CA SER A 701 36.41 115.92 -134.07
C SER A 701 36.36 114.44 -133.66
N ASN A 702 36.13 113.53 -134.61
CA ASN A 702 36.01 112.10 -134.32
C ASN A 702 37.32 111.42 -133.89
N SER A 703 38.50 111.97 -134.19
CA SER A 703 39.76 111.45 -133.63
C SER A 703 39.95 111.86 -132.17
N GLN A 704 39.64 113.12 -131.83
CA GLN A 704 39.70 113.60 -130.44
C GLN A 704 38.73 112.87 -129.51
N PHE A 705 37.51 112.56 -129.96
CA PHE A 705 36.58 111.77 -129.16
C PHE A 705 37.05 110.33 -128.95
N LYS A 706 37.68 109.69 -129.93
CA LYS A 706 38.22 108.32 -129.77
C LYS A 706 39.27 108.24 -128.66
N HIS A 707 40.21 109.19 -128.61
CA HIS A 707 41.24 109.19 -127.57
C HIS A 707 40.73 109.37 -126.13
N LYS A 708 39.47 109.77 -125.93
CA LYS A 708 38.83 109.80 -124.60
C LYS A 708 38.10 108.50 -124.21
N PHE A 709 37.94 107.59 -125.16
CA PHE A 709 37.39 106.24 -124.94
C PHE A 709 38.44 105.14 -125.16
N ASP A 710 39.69 105.50 -125.44
CA ASP A 710 40.83 104.59 -125.40
C ASP A 710 41.05 104.09 -123.96
N LYS A 711 41.43 102.82 -123.83
CA LYS A 711 41.41 102.12 -122.54
C LYS A 711 42.69 102.41 -121.73
N VAL A 712 42.50 102.99 -120.53
CA VAL A 712 43.54 103.27 -119.52
C VAL A 712 44.47 102.05 -119.33
N SER A 713 45.77 102.31 -119.23
CA SER A 713 46.82 101.29 -119.39
C SER A 713 47.27 100.72 -118.05
N ASP A 714 47.78 99.49 -118.07
CA ASP A 714 48.25 98.79 -116.87
C ASP A 714 49.57 99.36 -116.28
N LYS A 715 50.01 100.52 -116.81
CA LYS A 715 51.18 101.31 -116.39
C LYS A 715 50.81 102.54 -115.54
N ASP A 716 49.57 103.00 -115.59
CA ASP A 716 49.12 104.21 -114.90
C ASP A 716 49.14 104.02 -113.37
N GLU A 717 49.60 105.04 -112.62
CA GLU A 717 50.08 104.90 -111.24
C GLU A 717 49.01 104.37 -110.27
N GLU A 718 47.77 104.81 -110.42
CA GLU A 718 46.64 104.43 -109.56
C GLU A 718 46.41 102.90 -109.55
N VAL A 719 46.58 102.24 -110.70
CA VAL A 719 46.37 100.79 -110.85
C VAL A 719 47.41 100.00 -110.06
N GLN A 720 48.64 100.52 -109.91
CA GLN A 720 49.70 99.86 -109.15
C GLN A 720 49.42 99.90 -107.64
N THR A 721 48.89 101.02 -107.12
CA THR A 721 48.54 101.15 -105.69
C THR A 721 47.49 100.12 -105.27
N GLN A 722 46.49 99.87 -106.13
CA GLN A 722 45.41 98.92 -105.87
C GLN A 722 45.92 97.47 -105.83
N LYS A 723 46.91 97.12 -106.66
CA LYS A 723 47.55 95.79 -106.66
C LYS A 723 48.34 95.55 -105.37
N ALA A 724 49.06 96.55 -104.87
CA ALA A 724 49.84 96.44 -103.62
C ALA A 724 48.96 96.22 -102.37
N LEU A 725 47.84 96.94 -102.25
CA LEU A 725 46.89 96.78 -101.14
C LEU A 725 46.24 95.38 -101.11
N LYS A 726 45.90 94.84 -102.29
CA LYS A 726 45.32 93.49 -102.44
C LYS A 726 46.28 92.37 -102.01
N HIS A 727 47.60 92.58 -102.08
CA HIS A 727 48.59 91.61 -101.59
C HIS A 727 48.56 91.49 -100.06
N LYS A 728 48.71 92.62 -99.35
CA LYS A 728 48.78 92.68 -97.88
C LYS A 728 47.57 92.07 -97.19
N PHE A 729 46.37 92.26 -97.75
CA PHE A 729 45.14 91.65 -97.23
C PHE A 729 45.15 90.10 -97.31
N LYS A 730 45.82 89.53 -98.32
CA LYS A 730 45.89 88.08 -98.54
C LYS A 730 46.82 87.39 -97.54
N GLU A 731 47.93 88.06 -97.17
CA GLU A 731 48.89 87.62 -96.16
C GLU A 731 48.27 87.60 -94.75
N LEU A 732 47.56 88.66 -94.37
CA LEU A 732 46.87 88.72 -93.08
C LEU A 732 45.84 87.60 -92.91
N LYS A 733 45.13 87.23 -93.99
CA LYS A 733 44.15 86.14 -93.95
C LYS A 733 44.80 84.77 -93.69
N SER A 734 45.98 84.48 -94.24
CA SER A 734 46.66 83.20 -94.01
C SER A 734 47.20 83.06 -92.57
N MET A 735 47.69 84.17 -91.99
CA MET A 735 48.14 84.22 -90.59
C MET A 735 47.03 83.89 -89.60
N ILE A 736 45.81 84.37 -89.83
CA ILE A 736 44.65 84.08 -88.98
C ILE A 736 44.28 82.59 -89.07
N SER A 737 44.20 82.03 -90.29
CA SER A 737 43.86 80.61 -90.48
C SER A 737 44.87 79.64 -89.85
N ARG A 738 46.15 80.04 -89.72
CA ARG A 738 47.16 79.21 -89.06
C ARG A 738 46.93 79.15 -87.55
N ARG A 739 46.66 80.30 -86.91
CA ARG A 739 46.38 80.38 -85.46
C ARG A 739 45.10 79.64 -85.05
N THR A 740 44.07 79.62 -85.90
CA THR A 740 42.86 78.83 -85.63
C THR A 740 43.10 77.32 -85.71
N LEU A 741 44.08 76.87 -86.51
CA LEU A 741 44.44 75.45 -86.57
C LEU A 741 45.26 75.07 -85.31
N GLU A 742 46.29 75.86 -85.01
CA GLU A 742 47.13 75.72 -83.80
C GLU A 742 46.27 75.64 -82.51
N ALA A 743 45.22 76.46 -82.40
CA ALA A 743 44.31 76.44 -81.25
C ALA A 743 43.49 75.13 -81.13
N ASN A 744 42.99 74.60 -82.25
CA ASN A 744 42.21 73.36 -82.25
C ASN A 744 43.07 72.14 -81.88
N ASP A 745 44.33 72.12 -82.32
CA ASP A 745 45.29 71.06 -81.97
C ASP A 745 45.60 71.06 -80.45
N PHE A 746 45.69 72.24 -79.83
CA PHE A 746 45.83 72.36 -78.37
C PHE A 746 44.57 71.90 -77.61
N GLU A 747 43.37 72.19 -78.12
CA GLU A 747 42.13 71.66 -77.51
C GLU A 747 42.06 70.13 -77.59
N ALA A 748 42.39 69.54 -78.74
CA ALA A 748 42.42 68.09 -78.91
C ALA A 748 43.44 67.43 -77.97
N ALA A 749 44.66 67.99 -77.87
CA ALA A 749 45.67 67.52 -76.93
C ALA A 749 45.22 67.63 -75.47
N SER A 750 44.51 68.71 -75.11
CA SER A 750 43.97 68.92 -73.75
C SER A 750 42.91 67.86 -73.38
N ARG A 751 41.99 67.55 -74.31
CA ARG A 751 40.95 66.51 -74.10
C ARG A 751 41.58 65.13 -73.92
N ASN A 752 42.52 64.75 -74.80
CA ASN A 752 43.25 63.48 -74.66
C ASN A 752 43.98 63.38 -73.31
N LYS A 753 44.60 64.48 -72.83
CA LYS A 753 45.23 64.51 -71.50
C LYS A 753 44.26 64.52 -70.32
N GLN A 754 43.02 65.00 -70.51
CA GLN A 754 41.96 64.83 -69.51
C GLN A 754 41.45 63.38 -69.45
N GLU A 755 41.34 62.68 -70.58
CA GLU A 755 40.98 61.26 -70.64
C GLU A 755 42.08 60.38 -70.03
N GLU A 756 43.36 60.62 -70.35
CA GLU A 756 44.50 59.98 -69.67
C GLU A 756 44.46 60.22 -68.16
N LEU A 757 44.15 61.45 -67.69
CA LEU A 757 44.02 61.76 -66.27
C LEU A 757 42.84 61.05 -65.60
N GLN A 758 41.73 60.81 -66.30
CA GLN A 758 40.61 60.03 -65.78
C GLN A 758 40.97 58.54 -65.68
N ALA A 759 41.63 57.98 -66.70
CA ALA A 759 42.14 56.61 -66.67
C ALA A 759 43.16 56.41 -65.53
N LEU A 760 44.10 57.34 -65.35
CA LEU A 760 45.06 57.34 -64.25
C LEU A 760 44.39 57.49 -62.87
N ARG A 761 43.33 58.29 -62.75
CA ARG A 761 42.55 58.39 -61.50
C ARG A 761 41.83 57.08 -61.18
N PHE A 762 41.24 56.40 -62.17
CA PHE A 762 40.59 55.12 -61.98
C PHE A 762 41.60 54.01 -61.62
N GLN A 763 42.74 53.97 -62.30
CA GLN A 763 43.86 53.07 -61.95
C GLN A 763 44.38 53.37 -60.54
N LYS A 764 44.54 54.65 -60.17
CA LYS A 764 44.93 55.06 -58.82
C LYS A 764 43.91 54.60 -57.77
N GLN A 765 42.62 54.84 -57.96
CA GLN A 765 41.57 54.41 -57.01
C GLN A 765 41.54 52.89 -56.85
N ARG A 766 41.72 52.14 -57.94
CA ARG A 766 41.87 50.68 -57.91
C ARG A 766 43.12 50.26 -57.14
N ALA A 767 44.25 50.94 -57.34
CA ALA A 767 45.49 50.69 -56.62
C ALA A 767 45.36 51.02 -55.13
N GLU A 768 44.76 52.15 -54.76
CA GLU A 768 44.46 52.54 -53.37
C GLU A 768 43.54 51.52 -52.68
N HIS A 769 42.53 50.99 -53.38
CA HIS A 769 41.67 49.94 -52.83
C HIS A 769 42.41 48.61 -52.64
N THR A 770 43.24 48.18 -53.60
CA THR A 770 44.11 47.01 -53.39
C THR A 770 45.16 47.24 -52.30
N GLN A 771 45.64 48.47 -52.12
CA GLN A 771 46.57 48.82 -51.04
C GLN A 771 45.87 48.76 -49.68
N GLN A 772 44.61 49.20 -49.57
CA GLN A 772 43.80 49.05 -48.36
C GLN A 772 43.55 47.57 -48.02
N GLN A 773 43.22 46.73 -49.02
CA GLN A 773 43.08 45.29 -48.83
C GLN A 773 44.40 44.63 -48.39
N MET A 774 45.53 45.01 -48.99
CA MET A 774 46.86 44.52 -48.61
C MET A 774 47.29 45.01 -47.22
N LEU A 775 46.89 46.23 -46.81
CA LEU A 775 47.14 46.75 -45.46
C LEU A 775 46.29 46.00 -44.42
N GLN A 776 45.01 45.72 -44.70
CA GLN A 776 44.17 44.89 -43.82
C GLN A 776 44.69 43.46 -43.70
N ALA A 777 45.15 42.87 -44.80
CA ALA A 777 45.81 41.56 -44.79
C ALA A 777 47.13 41.58 -43.99
N TYR A 778 47.94 42.63 -44.15
CA TYR A 778 49.17 42.82 -43.37
C TYR A 778 48.87 43.02 -41.87
N GLU A 779 47.86 43.82 -41.51
CA GLU A 779 47.43 44.01 -40.13
C GLU A 779 47.01 42.69 -39.49
N ALA A 780 46.17 41.89 -40.17
CA ALA A 780 45.79 40.54 -39.72
C ALA A 780 47.02 39.63 -39.54
N VAL A 781 47.91 39.56 -40.53
CA VAL A 781 49.16 38.78 -40.44
C VAL A 781 50.07 39.28 -39.31
N THR A 782 50.12 40.58 -39.00
CA THR A 782 50.87 41.07 -37.84
C THR A 782 50.21 40.71 -36.50
N GLN A 783 48.87 40.65 -36.42
CA GLN A 783 48.16 40.16 -35.24
C GLN A 783 48.44 38.66 -35.02
N ASP A 784 48.40 37.85 -36.08
CA ASP A 784 48.77 36.43 -36.03
C ASP A 784 50.24 36.25 -35.60
N ILE A 785 51.17 37.02 -36.17
CA ILE A 785 52.59 37.01 -35.77
C ILE A 785 52.76 37.44 -34.31
N MET A 786 51.97 38.40 -33.80
CA MET A 786 52.01 38.77 -32.38
C MET A 786 51.44 37.67 -31.47
N ALA A 787 50.37 36.99 -31.87
CA ALA A 787 49.84 35.83 -31.15
C ALA A 787 50.83 34.65 -31.12
N VAL A 788 51.52 34.38 -32.23
CA VAL A 788 52.59 33.37 -32.34
C VAL A 788 53.82 33.78 -31.50
N ARG A 789 54.15 35.08 -31.44
CA ARG A 789 55.23 35.57 -30.56
C ARG A 789 54.85 35.46 -29.08
N GLU A 790 53.60 35.74 -28.71
CA GLU A 790 53.14 35.52 -27.33
C GLU A 790 53.18 34.04 -26.93
N THR A 791 52.73 33.12 -27.80
CA THR A 791 52.84 31.68 -27.48
C THR A 791 54.29 31.22 -27.44
N ALA A 792 55.15 31.67 -28.36
CA ALA A 792 56.59 31.42 -28.30
C ALA A 792 57.23 31.90 -26.98
N VAL A 793 56.95 33.13 -26.53
CA VAL A 793 57.45 33.67 -25.26
C VAL A 793 56.91 32.87 -24.06
N ARG A 794 55.66 32.39 -24.09
CA ARG A 794 55.11 31.50 -23.06
C ARG A 794 55.84 30.15 -23.03
N TYR A 795 56.19 29.59 -24.19
CA TYR A 795 56.97 28.36 -24.29
C TYR A 795 58.43 28.55 -23.85
N ASP A 796 59.12 29.62 -24.27
CA ASP A 796 60.48 29.93 -23.83
C ASP A 796 60.55 30.16 -22.30
N HIS A 797 59.53 30.81 -21.71
CA HIS A 797 59.45 30.98 -20.25
C HIS A 797 59.17 29.67 -19.50
N ALA A 798 58.47 28.72 -20.13
CA ALA A 798 58.31 27.36 -19.60
C ALA A 798 59.61 26.54 -19.71
N ILE A 799 60.28 26.59 -20.87
CA ILE A 799 61.57 25.93 -21.13
C ILE A 799 62.65 26.48 -20.19
N GLY A 800 62.69 27.79 -19.96
CA GLY A 800 63.61 28.43 -19.01
C GLY A 800 63.41 27.94 -17.57
N LYS A 801 62.16 27.72 -17.14
CA LYS A 801 61.85 27.12 -15.83
C LYS A 801 62.26 25.65 -15.73
N VAL A 802 62.14 24.88 -16.82
CA VAL A 802 62.59 23.48 -16.85
C VAL A 802 64.12 23.38 -16.86
N LYS A 803 64.81 24.23 -17.62
CA LYS A 803 66.30 24.28 -17.68
C LYS A 803 66.95 24.57 -16.31
N GLY A 804 66.25 25.23 -15.38
CA GLY A 804 66.74 25.45 -14.01
C GLY A 804 66.80 24.19 -13.13
N ASN A 805 66.09 23.11 -13.51
CA ASN A 805 65.95 21.88 -12.72
C ASN A 805 66.64 20.66 -13.34
N VAL A 806 67.46 20.84 -14.38
CA VAL A 806 68.08 19.77 -15.17
C VAL A 806 69.60 19.94 -15.19
N ASP A 807 70.34 18.84 -15.09
CA ASP A 807 71.81 18.85 -15.06
C ASP A 807 72.40 19.49 -16.33
N ALA A 808 73.49 20.25 -16.17
CA ALA A 808 74.13 21.03 -17.21
C ALA A 808 74.77 20.18 -18.32
N ALA A 809 74.90 18.86 -18.14
CA ALA A 809 75.19 17.93 -19.25
C ALA A 809 73.94 17.73 -20.13
N VAL A 810 72.82 17.32 -19.53
CA VAL A 810 71.55 17.02 -20.22
C VAL A 810 70.95 18.27 -20.87
N ALA A 811 71.06 19.44 -20.22
CA ALA A 811 70.62 20.71 -20.80
C ALA A 811 71.37 21.04 -22.11
N ARG A 812 72.67 20.71 -22.20
CA ARG A 812 73.48 20.91 -23.42
C ARG A 812 73.18 19.88 -24.50
N ASP A 813 72.92 18.61 -24.15
CA ASP A 813 72.47 17.61 -25.12
C ASP A 813 71.11 17.97 -25.73
N ILE A 814 70.16 18.46 -24.92
CA ILE A 814 68.86 18.97 -25.40
C ILE A 814 69.07 20.19 -26.31
N GLU A 815 69.98 21.11 -25.98
CA GLU A 815 70.33 22.22 -26.87
C GLU A 815 70.97 21.75 -28.19
N LEU A 816 71.75 20.67 -28.18
CA LEU A 816 72.39 20.09 -29.37
C LEU A 816 71.39 19.34 -30.26
N VAL A 817 70.42 18.63 -29.66
CA VAL A 817 69.28 18.02 -30.37
C VAL A 817 68.39 19.11 -30.97
N CYS A 818 67.95 20.10 -30.19
CA CYS A 818 67.14 21.19 -30.72
C CYS A 818 67.92 22.05 -31.74
N ALA A 819 69.25 22.14 -31.66
CA ALA A 819 70.06 22.77 -32.71
C ALA A 819 70.04 21.96 -34.01
N ARG A 820 70.14 20.62 -33.95
CA ARG A 820 69.96 19.75 -35.12
C ARG A 820 68.56 19.86 -35.71
N GLU A 821 67.53 19.67 -34.91
CA GLU A 821 66.13 19.78 -35.36
C GLU A 821 65.83 21.15 -36.00
N ARG A 822 66.37 22.25 -35.45
CA ARG A 822 66.27 23.58 -36.08
C ARG A 822 67.02 23.65 -37.41
N LEU A 823 68.20 23.06 -37.51
CA LEU A 823 69.00 23.05 -38.75
C LEU A 823 68.31 22.20 -39.83
N ASP A 824 67.76 21.04 -39.47
CA ASP A 824 66.99 20.17 -40.37
C ASP A 824 65.69 20.85 -40.83
N ASN A 825 64.93 21.48 -39.93
CA ASN A 825 63.74 22.27 -40.31
C ASN A 825 64.09 23.46 -41.22
N VAL A 826 65.21 24.15 -40.96
CA VAL A 826 65.70 25.23 -41.83
C VAL A 826 66.14 24.70 -43.21
N MET A 827 66.75 23.51 -43.29
CA MET A 827 67.05 22.87 -44.59
C MET A 827 65.77 22.50 -45.35
N VAL A 828 64.75 21.96 -44.69
CA VAL A 828 63.45 21.66 -45.31
C VAL A 828 62.77 22.94 -45.81
N GLN A 829 62.78 24.02 -45.03
CA GLN A 829 62.21 25.32 -45.43
C GLN A 829 63.01 26.00 -46.55
N LEU A 830 64.34 25.89 -46.55
CA LEU A 830 65.18 26.38 -47.66
C LEU A 830 64.90 25.59 -48.94
N LEU A 831 64.71 24.27 -48.85
CA LEU A 831 64.35 23.43 -49.99
C LEU A 831 62.93 23.71 -50.51
N SER A 832 61.95 24.01 -49.64
CA SER A 832 60.61 24.39 -50.10
C SER A 832 60.58 25.76 -50.76
N LEU A 833 61.20 26.77 -50.15
CA LEU A 833 61.29 28.13 -50.70
C LEU A 833 62.10 28.18 -52.00
N ALA A 834 63.18 27.39 -52.12
CA ALA A 834 63.93 27.27 -53.37
C ALA A 834 63.10 26.59 -54.48
N ARG A 835 62.14 25.72 -54.13
CA ARG A 835 61.19 25.11 -55.06
C ARG A 835 60.16 26.12 -55.57
N GLU A 836 59.65 26.98 -54.70
CA GLU A 836 58.76 28.09 -55.04
C GLU A 836 59.45 29.17 -55.89
N ALA A 837 60.77 29.36 -55.70
CA ALA A 837 61.60 30.26 -56.49
C ALA A 837 61.99 29.72 -57.89
N GLY A 838 61.81 28.42 -58.15
CA GLY A 838 62.04 27.78 -59.46
C GLY A 838 63.12 26.70 -59.46
N GLU A 839 63.02 25.72 -60.37
CA GLU A 839 63.85 24.51 -60.37
C GLU A 839 65.37 24.78 -60.46
N GLU A 840 65.80 25.82 -61.17
CA GLU A 840 67.22 26.21 -61.24
C GLU A 840 67.77 26.61 -59.85
N VAL A 841 66.98 27.37 -59.07
CA VAL A 841 67.34 27.78 -57.71
C VAL A 841 67.34 26.58 -56.77
N PHE A 842 66.34 25.69 -56.89
CA PHE A 842 66.27 24.44 -56.14
C PHE A 842 67.52 23.56 -56.37
N VAL A 843 67.95 23.37 -57.63
CA VAL A 843 69.15 22.58 -57.95
C VAL A 843 70.43 23.21 -57.39
N VAL A 844 70.58 24.53 -57.46
CA VAL A 844 71.76 25.22 -56.87
C VAL A 844 71.78 25.09 -55.34
N VAL A 845 70.64 25.26 -54.67
CA VAL A 845 70.55 25.08 -53.20
C VAL A 845 70.82 23.62 -52.80
N GLN A 846 70.29 22.66 -53.55
CA GLN A 846 70.53 21.23 -53.32
C GLN A 846 72.02 20.85 -53.50
N GLN A 847 72.69 21.41 -54.51
CA GLN A 847 74.14 21.23 -54.72
C GLN A 847 74.98 21.88 -53.61
N MET A 848 74.61 23.08 -53.15
CA MET A 848 75.28 23.75 -52.03
C MET A 848 75.19 22.95 -50.73
N LEU A 849 74.01 22.40 -50.40
CA LEU A 849 73.82 21.56 -49.21
C LEU A 849 74.64 20.26 -49.29
N ALA A 850 74.62 19.59 -50.46
CA ALA A 850 75.42 18.39 -50.70
C ALA A 850 76.93 18.65 -50.57
N ALA A 851 77.43 19.79 -51.05
CA ALA A 851 78.83 20.19 -50.93
C ALA A 851 79.32 20.38 -49.48
N HIS A 852 78.40 20.66 -48.54
CA HIS A 852 78.71 20.86 -47.12
C HIS A 852 78.45 19.61 -46.25
N GLN A 853 78.23 18.44 -46.87
CA GLN A 853 77.91 17.17 -46.19
C GLN A 853 76.62 17.20 -45.34
N LEU A 854 75.73 18.15 -45.60
CA LEU A 854 74.45 18.29 -44.91
C LEU A 854 73.36 17.46 -45.60
N THR A 855 73.28 16.18 -45.22
CA THR A 855 72.26 15.25 -45.74
C THR A 855 71.04 15.19 -44.82
N VAL A 856 69.92 15.75 -45.27
CA VAL A 856 68.60 15.55 -44.62
C VAL A 856 68.25 14.05 -44.68
N ALA A 857 68.04 13.43 -43.52
CA ALA A 857 67.46 12.10 -43.44
C ALA A 857 65.97 12.19 -43.84
N GLY A 858 65.52 11.34 -44.76
CA GLY A 858 64.33 11.60 -45.56
C GLY A 858 63.00 11.70 -44.78
N GLY A 859 62.20 12.69 -45.18
CA GLY A 859 60.76 12.84 -44.94
C GLY A 859 60.10 13.42 -46.19
#